data_AF-A0A540X758-F1
#
_entry.id   AF-A0A540X758-F1
#
_cell.length_a   1.000
_cell.length_b   1.000
_cell.length_c   1.000
_cell.angle_alpha   90.00
_cell.angle_beta   90.00
_cell.angle_gamma   90.00
#
_symmetry.space_group_name_H-M   'P 1'
#
loop_
_entity.id
_entity.type
_entity.pdbx_description
1 polymer ?
#
loop_
_entity_poly.entity_id
_entity_poly.type
_entity_poly.pdbx_seq_one_letter_code
_entity_poly.pdbx_strand_id
1 'polypeptide(L)'
;MGMTRMGPAPGRVLVVCLSFFPALLACTSELAGVVEVPVVVPPFQRGCTPARSSEKIPLRRAATREPVTENFDNLLARVGTQCASCHLPPNIQGGFQYTADLEGLKRDGARMALKASQGEMPPRASPQQLKEAVELSCALNAWLARGSPTGTFPVVCEASSEGGVTVVREVGDSMTDVGHCIPQVAKDYPLGSDPEKDTFFAGLTKLPRFLSETDSDIMTFDADRLANHGTVAFAPTYPLFSDNAKKLRLVHVPQGQSIRYDEQTQKFHIPPNTRFYKTFFKSVTDLQGQRRYRKMETRLIIVREPWNQSLFGTYLWNEDETVAELHDLRYRDNEPFSDRVLVYKAYEIGGATRNYAIPGAHRCVQCHTGSEAQNFILGFTPLQLNRRAPGEAGVDAKALIDEDELNQMDRLVRYGVITGVPAYRQLEALETSLPRLERFAEAAQAEAPSPEAHKATLELQGYFVGNCGQCHNPNGFAVRSNPAIASLDFSAGGVLFGWKPCGVKESNGQRVYVDCEVKDYSQDLLLRTPSSTLYQRVARDTDARVIHMPTNVPGKDCRASLLVARYIAALDWSADKLLAPAQQAEARQARLRQADTVVAGACTDPADVQWIAEDFTDKVPYEPRNPAWRDAIGQGEFEYLIRYAITERHEQLARKLFPTNWWLPKRTCRFPQRDSPPAGHDPWNDSRDKWMVNALGNPRAPWGELYYTTPGATAFQGICSNCHGRVGDGQTGAAKVLVALNGGRVANLVAGLFGSRDGVSHLTRFDSINPHGGARYLAYMASGGTAVQFTPEFMSAWIKYGEVDIDFSPRTSDWSKWGANMLGAGRGACDLIRTGNFGTASAEPPSGNRNAIGGVRMWEEVCSLDNPLTDAVRAGQEPALGEWLQRAQFNVGVMAYFYLRDELSKGPGAIYPLRTECERQVAP
;
A
#
# COMPACT_ATOMS: atom_id res chain seq x y z
N MET A 1 -34.07 -38.33 19.91
CA MET A 1 -34.91 -39.54 20.10
C MET A 1 -34.32 -40.65 19.26
N GLY A 2 -34.46 -41.91 19.66
CA GLY A 2 -34.07 -43.05 18.83
C GLY A 2 -34.99 -44.24 19.08
N MET A 3 -34.93 -45.27 18.23
CA MET A 3 -35.28 -46.64 18.61
C MET A 3 -34.75 -47.67 17.62
N THR A 4 -34.59 -48.90 18.11
CA THR A 4 -34.04 -50.07 17.42
C THR A 4 -35.11 -51.09 17.02
N ARG A 5 -34.82 -51.94 16.03
CA ARG A 5 -35.21 -53.37 15.89
C ARG A 5 -34.46 -53.94 14.68
N MET A 6 -33.74 -55.07 14.72
CA MET A 6 -34.05 -56.46 15.14
C MET A 6 -34.95 -57.24 14.17
N GLY A 7 -34.39 -58.26 13.51
CA GLY A 7 -35.06 -59.30 12.72
C GLY A 7 -34.04 -60.38 12.24
N PRO A 8 -34.38 -61.69 12.10
CA PRO A 8 -33.38 -62.77 12.21
C PRO A 8 -33.23 -63.73 10.98
N ALA A 9 -32.32 -64.71 11.14
CA ALA A 9 -32.04 -65.86 10.25
C ALA A 9 -33.17 -66.96 10.29
N PRO A 10 -33.15 -68.12 9.57
CA PRO A 10 -32.04 -69.03 9.17
C PRO A 10 -32.03 -69.34 7.63
N GLY A 11 -31.38 -70.37 7.03
CA GLY A 11 -30.66 -71.57 7.50
C GLY A 11 -29.87 -72.32 6.38
N ARG A 12 -29.34 -73.53 6.65
CA ARG A 12 -28.42 -74.32 5.77
C ARG A 12 -29.17 -75.06 4.63
N VAL A 13 -28.55 -75.42 3.49
CA VAL A 13 -27.72 -76.64 3.22
C VAL A 13 -27.09 -76.49 1.81
N LEU A 14 -25.75 -76.58 1.61
CA LEU A 14 -24.94 -77.76 1.25
C LEU A 14 -25.35 -78.46 -0.09
N VAL A 15 -24.49 -78.83 -1.05
CA VAL A 15 -23.01 -78.71 -1.24
C VAL A 15 -22.75 -78.01 -2.62
N VAL A 16 -21.79 -78.24 -3.55
CA VAL A 16 -20.63 -79.14 -3.79
C VAL A 16 -19.56 -78.31 -4.55
N CYS A 17 -18.24 -78.47 -4.27
CA CYS A 17 -17.18 -78.30 -5.31
C CYS A 17 -15.78 -78.80 -4.86
N LEU A 18 -15.01 -79.27 -5.83
CA LEU A 18 -13.56 -79.58 -5.81
C LEU A 18 -12.80 -78.38 -6.42
N SER A 19 -11.50 -78.09 -6.20
CA SER A 19 -10.41 -78.67 -5.41
C SER A 19 -9.33 -77.60 -5.20
N PHE A 20 -8.51 -77.70 -4.14
CA PHE A 20 -7.02 -77.84 -4.20
C PHE A 20 -6.37 -77.57 -2.81
N PHE A 21 -5.38 -78.41 -2.49
CA PHE A 21 -4.49 -78.39 -1.31
C PHE A 21 -3.04 -78.11 -1.81
N PRO A 22 -2.05 -77.70 -0.99
CA PRO A 22 -1.73 -78.29 0.32
C PRO A 22 -1.38 -77.31 1.46
N ALA A 23 -1.13 -77.88 2.65
CA ALA A 23 -0.63 -77.18 3.82
C ALA A 23 0.50 -77.98 4.52
N LEU A 24 1.45 -77.24 5.09
CA LEU A 24 2.25 -77.53 6.30
C LEU A 24 2.82 -78.95 6.52
N LEU A 25 4.16 -79.07 6.55
CA LEU A 25 4.92 -79.06 7.83
C LEU A 25 6.44 -78.92 7.62
N ALA A 26 7.17 -78.71 8.72
CA ALA A 26 8.53 -78.15 8.73
C ALA A 26 9.67 -79.17 8.76
N CYS A 27 10.87 -78.71 8.38
CA CYS A 27 12.16 -79.11 8.97
C CYS A 27 13.21 -77.98 8.77
N THR A 28 14.35 -78.10 9.45
CA THR A 28 15.26 -76.99 9.79
C THR A 28 16.55 -76.91 8.95
N SER A 29 17.12 -75.70 8.86
CA SER A 29 18.57 -75.46 8.82
C SER A 29 18.89 -74.09 9.42
N GLU A 30 20.11 -73.89 9.91
CA GLU A 30 20.49 -72.73 10.73
C GLU A 30 20.87 -71.51 9.87
N LEU A 31 20.57 -70.31 10.39
CA LEU A 31 21.17 -69.05 9.94
C LEU A 31 22.07 -68.51 11.06
N ALA A 32 23.24 -67.99 10.69
CA ALA A 32 24.24 -67.53 11.64
C ALA A 32 23.70 -66.39 12.53
N GLY A 33 24.01 -66.44 13.82
CA GLY A 33 23.61 -65.42 14.78
C GLY A 33 24.16 -64.05 14.39
N VAL A 34 23.26 -63.07 14.22
CA VAL A 34 23.64 -61.67 14.05
C VAL A 34 24.27 -61.21 15.35
N VAL A 35 25.54 -60.80 15.31
CA VAL A 35 26.20 -60.15 16.43
C VAL A 35 25.60 -58.76 16.58
N GLU A 36 24.77 -58.56 17.60
CA GLU A 36 24.38 -57.22 18.04
C GLU A 36 25.64 -56.48 18.51
N VAL A 37 26.20 -55.64 17.66
CA VAL A 37 27.13 -54.60 18.08
C VAL A 37 26.32 -53.63 18.94
N PRO A 38 26.64 -53.45 20.24
CA PRO A 38 25.90 -52.52 21.07
C PRO A 38 26.12 -51.11 20.54
N VAL A 39 25.11 -50.54 19.88
CA VAL A 39 25.11 -49.12 19.53
C VAL A 39 24.98 -48.37 20.85
N VAL A 40 26.12 -47.94 21.39
CA VAL A 40 26.18 -46.97 22.47
C VAL A 40 25.67 -45.65 21.90
N VAL A 41 24.34 -45.48 21.91
CA VAL A 41 23.68 -44.22 21.59
C VAL A 41 24.23 -43.19 22.59
N PRO A 42 24.98 -42.16 22.14
CA PRO A 42 25.44 -41.13 23.05
C PRO A 42 24.22 -40.44 23.68
N PRO A 43 24.27 -40.02 24.96
CA PRO A 43 23.17 -39.26 25.55
C PRO A 43 22.93 -38.01 24.70
N PHE A 44 21.74 -37.93 24.09
CA PHE A 44 21.40 -36.85 23.16
C PHE A 44 21.50 -35.50 23.85
N GLN A 45 22.38 -34.64 23.36
CA GLN A 45 22.45 -33.25 23.75
C GLN A 45 21.46 -32.47 22.86
N ARG A 46 20.57 -31.69 23.46
CA ARG A 46 19.89 -30.61 22.71
C ARG A 46 20.97 -29.73 22.10
N GLY A 47 20.85 -29.46 20.81
CA GLY A 47 21.84 -28.72 20.06
C GLY A 47 21.19 -27.96 18.92
N CYS A 48 21.87 -26.90 18.49
CA CYS A 48 21.42 -26.04 17.42
C CYS A 48 22.54 -25.96 16.38
N THR A 49 22.28 -26.47 15.19
CA THR A 49 23.31 -26.62 14.15
C THR A 49 23.57 -25.26 13.48
N PRO A 50 24.83 -24.78 13.34
CA PRO A 50 25.11 -23.46 12.75
C PRO A 50 24.42 -23.25 11.38
N ALA A 51 23.72 -22.12 11.22
CA ALA A 51 22.79 -21.94 10.11
C ALA A 51 23.49 -21.81 8.75
N ARG A 52 23.20 -22.76 7.85
CA ARG A 52 23.66 -22.75 6.46
C ARG A 52 22.67 -21.95 5.62
N SER A 53 22.75 -20.63 5.83
CA SER A 53 22.14 -19.57 5.03
C SER A 53 23.23 -18.61 4.56
N SER A 54 23.13 -18.15 3.31
CA SER A 54 24.06 -17.18 2.73
C SER A 54 23.65 -15.72 2.97
N GLU A 55 22.42 -15.44 3.45
CA GLU A 55 22.05 -14.13 3.99
C GLU A 55 22.62 -13.93 5.41
N LYS A 56 23.95 -13.79 5.51
CA LYS A 56 24.64 -13.46 6.77
C LYS A 56 24.32 -12.02 7.22
N ILE A 57 23.95 -11.88 8.50
CA ILE A 57 23.58 -10.62 9.17
C ILE A 57 24.43 -10.43 10.46
N PRO A 58 25.78 -10.46 10.40
CA PRO A 58 26.63 -10.31 11.58
C PRO A 58 26.38 -8.95 12.27
N LEU A 59 25.99 -8.98 13.54
CA LEU A 59 25.55 -7.79 14.28
C LEU A 59 26.71 -6.82 14.55
N ARG A 60 26.37 -5.53 14.71
CA ARG A 60 27.33 -4.45 14.99
C ARG A 60 27.71 -4.36 16.47
N ARG A 61 26.78 -4.60 17.39
CA ARG A 61 27.00 -4.40 18.83
C ARG A 61 26.79 -5.68 19.63
N ALA A 62 27.85 -6.05 20.34
CA ALA A 62 27.83 -6.96 21.49
C ALA A 62 28.37 -6.28 22.78
N ALA A 63 28.73 -4.99 22.71
CA ALA A 63 29.02 -4.09 23.85
C ALA A 63 29.09 -2.61 23.40
N THR A 64 29.18 -1.73 24.41
CA THR A 64 29.12 -0.25 24.46
C THR A 64 30.04 0.55 23.52
N ARG A 65 29.89 1.89 23.56
CA ARG A 65 30.43 2.90 22.63
C ARG A 65 30.91 4.15 23.39
N GLU A 66 31.91 4.86 22.84
CA GLU A 66 32.36 6.15 23.37
C GLU A 66 31.34 7.29 23.16
N PRO A 67 31.23 8.26 24.09
CA PRO A 67 30.32 9.39 23.95
C PRO A 67 30.75 10.34 22.82
N VAL A 68 29.79 10.73 21.98
CA VAL A 68 29.94 11.94 21.14
C VAL A 68 29.69 13.15 22.03
N THR A 69 30.47 14.23 21.91
CA THR A 69 30.28 15.45 22.71
C THR A 69 29.99 16.67 21.82
N GLU A 70 29.04 17.50 22.26
CA GLU A 70 28.67 18.78 21.64
C GLU A 70 28.67 19.87 22.73
N ASN A 71 28.53 21.15 22.35
CA ASN A 71 28.41 22.28 23.28
C ASN A 71 27.22 23.17 22.88
N PHE A 72 26.82 24.09 23.77
CA PHE A 72 25.65 24.94 23.53
C PHE A 72 25.81 25.87 22.32
N ASP A 73 26.99 26.44 22.08
CA ASP A 73 27.23 27.36 20.97
C ASP A 73 27.09 26.67 19.60
N ASN A 74 27.60 25.44 19.46
CA ASN A 74 27.43 24.62 18.27
C ASN A 74 25.97 24.19 18.07
N LEU A 75 25.28 23.82 19.16
CA LEU A 75 23.85 23.51 19.13
C LEU A 75 23.04 24.73 18.65
N LEU A 76 23.29 25.91 19.22
CA LEU A 76 22.66 27.16 18.85
C LEU A 76 22.97 27.57 17.39
N ALA A 77 24.21 27.36 16.93
CA ALA A 77 24.59 27.60 15.53
C ALA A 77 23.83 26.68 14.57
N ARG A 78 23.72 25.37 14.88
CA ARG A 78 22.96 24.39 14.07
C ARG A 78 21.47 24.70 14.05
N VAL A 79 20.89 25.10 15.19
CA VAL A 79 19.53 25.64 15.29
C VAL A 79 19.36 26.87 14.40
N GLY A 80 20.33 27.79 14.41
CA GLY A 80 20.37 28.93 13.51
C GLY A 80 20.29 28.51 12.04
N THR A 81 21.22 27.66 11.58
CA THR A 81 21.27 27.16 10.19
C THR A 81 19.98 26.47 9.76
N GLN A 82 19.36 25.66 10.63
CA GLN A 82 18.18 24.86 10.30
C GLN A 82 16.84 25.61 10.46
N CYS A 83 16.76 26.62 11.34
CA CYS A 83 15.48 27.23 11.72
C CYS A 83 15.40 28.76 11.58
N ALA A 84 16.52 29.49 11.52
CA ALA A 84 16.48 30.96 11.51
C ALA A 84 15.75 31.55 10.30
N SER A 85 15.94 30.98 9.11
CA SER A 85 15.40 31.50 7.84
C SER A 85 13.87 31.55 7.76
N CYS A 86 13.17 30.84 8.65
CA CYS A 86 11.71 30.69 8.65
C CYS A 86 11.05 30.93 10.02
N HIS A 87 11.82 31.07 11.11
CA HIS A 87 11.29 31.22 12.47
C HIS A 87 11.97 32.33 13.30
N LEU A 88 12.85 33.13 12.69
CA LEU A 88 13.34 34.40 13.27
C LEU A 88 12.91 35.60 12.40
N PRO A 89 12.76 36.80 12.97
CA PRO A 89 12.45 38.01 12.20
C PRO A 89 13.50 38.31 11.10
N PRO A 90 13.09 38.83 9.94
CA PRO A 90 11.72 39.20 9.55
C PRO A 90 10.86 38.02 9.05
N ASN A 91 11.47 36.87 8.76
CA ASN A 91 10.83 35.76 8.06
C ASN A 91 10.07 34.83 9.01
N ILE A 92 8.92 35.27 9.50
CA ILE A 92 8.05 34.50 10.39
C ILE A 92 7.10 33.62 9.57
N GLN A 93 7.36 32.32 9.49
CA GLN A 93 6.57 31.36 8.72
C GLN A 93 5.97 30.26 9.61
N GLY A 94 4.86 29.66 9.15
CA GLY A 94 4.26 28.46 9.75
C GLY A 94 3.66 28.61 11.16
N GLY A 95 3.51 29.83 11.69
CA GLY A 95 2.93 30.06 13.02
C GLY A 95 3.81 29.59 14.18
N PHE A 96 5.13 29.61 13.99
CA PHE A 96 6.13 29.29 15.02
C PHE A 96 7.28 30.28 14.96
N GLN A 97 7.78 30.65 16.13
CA GLN A 97 8.96 31.49 16.35
C GLN A 97 9.69 30.95 17.58
N TYR A 98 11.00 31.16 17.64
CA TYR A 98 11.81 30.91 18.83
C TYR A 98 12.73 32.11 19.08
N THR A 99 13.44 32.14 20.19
CA THR A 99 14.54 33.09 20.42
C THR A 99 15.86 32.34 20.35
N ALA A 100 16.85 32.91 19.66
CA ALA A 100 18.17 32.29 19.44
C ALA A 100 19.07 32.45 20.67
N ASP A 101 18.58 31.96 21.81
CA ASP A 101 19.18 32.08 23.13
C ASP A 101 18.83 30.86 24.01
N LEU A 102 19.45 30.79 25.19
CA LEU A 102 19.30 29.68 26.14
C LEU A 102 17.84 29.45 26.56
N GLU A 103 17.10 30.52 26.87
CA GLU A 103 15.73 30.42 27.36
C GLU A 103 14.72 30.13 26.24
N GLY A 104 14.99 30.59 25.01
CA GLY A 104 14.25 30.19 23.83
C GLY A 104 14.43 28.72 23.51
N LEU A 105 15.65 28.21 23.59
CA LEU A 105 15.92 26.79 23.35
C LEU A 105 15.37 25.88 24.46
N LYS A 106 15.35 26.32 25.72
CA LYS A 106 14.62 25.61 26.80
C LYS A 106 13.11 25.55 26.55
N ARG A 107 12.52 26.68 26.13
CA ARG A 107 11.07 26.83 25.90
C ARG A 107 10.58 26.04 24.68
N ASP A 108 11.27 26.19 23.55
CA ASP A 108 10.80 25.72 22.24
C ASP A 108 11.56 24.49 21.73
N GLY A 109 12.75 24.18 22.28
CA GLY A 109 13.65 23.16 21.77
C GLY A 109 13.05 21.75 21.70
N ALA A 110 12.19 21.37 22.65
CA ALA A 110 11.50 20.07 22.62
C ALA A 110 10.56 19.94 21.41
N ARG A 111 9.85 21.03 21.07
CA ARG A 111 8.97 21.11 19.89
C ARG A 111 9.77 21.13 18.59
N MET A 112 10.90 21.83 18.58
CA MET A 112 11.82 21.88 17.44
C MET A 112 12.43 20.50 17.17
N ALA A 113 12.93 19.84 18.22
CA ALA A 113 13.47 18.49 18.16
C ALA A 113 12.42 17.49 17.64
N LEU A 114 11.21 17.53 18.20
CA LEU A 114 10.11 16.69 17.71
C LEU A 114 9.90 16.89 16.20
N LYS A 115 9.64 18.12 15.74
CA LYS A 115 9.36 18.40 14.32
C LYS A 115 10.50 18.03 13.38
N ALA A 116 11.75 18.17 13.83
CA ALA A 116 12.93 17.78 13.06
C ALA A 116 13.09 16.25 12.97
N SER A 117 12.83 15.49 14.05
CA SER A 117 12.83 14.00 14.00
C SER A 117 11.70 13.39 13.17
N GLN A 118 10.61 14.13 12.98
CA GLN A 118 9.49 13.71 12.13
C GLN A 118 9.75 13.94 10.64
N GLY A 119 10.79 14.71 10.28
CA GLY A 119 10.95 15.23 8.92
C GLY A 119 9.88 16.26 8.51
N GLU A 120 9.15 16.83 9.47
CA GLU A 120 8.20 17.92 9.21
C GLU A 120 8.93 19.26 8.98
N MET A 121 10.13 19.42 9.55
CA MET A 121 10.97 20.62 9.42
C MET A 121 12.43 20.23 9.12
N PRO A 122 13.09 20.86 8.14
CA PRO A 122 12.55 21.84 7.20
C PRO A 122 11.60 21.18 6.17
N PRO A 123 10.54 21.88 5.71
CA PRO A 123 9.56 21.31 4.80
C PRO A 123 10.18 21.02 3.42
N ARG A 124 9.90 19.82 2.88
CA ARG A 124 10.54 19.29 1.65
C ARG A 124 12.07 19.24 1.71
N ALA A 125 12.62 18.92 2.88
CA ALA A 125 14.05 18.68 3.06
C ALA A 125 14.63 17.71 2.01
N SER A 126 15.79 18.05 1.44
CA SER A 126 16.65 17.03 0.82
C SER A 126 17.13 16.02 1.88
N PRO A 127 17.54 14.79 1.52
CA PRO A 127 17.97 13.79 2.51
C PRO A 127 19.10 14.28 3.43
N GLN A 128 20.02 15.12 2.94
CA GLN A 128 21.07 15.74 3.75
C GLN A 128 20.49 16.74 4.78
N GLN A 129 19.55 17.60 4.39
CA GLN A 129 18.88 18.52 5.32
C GLN A 129 18.01 17.77 6.34
N LEU A 130 17.35 16.68 5.93
CA LEU A 130 16.56 15.80 6.79
C LEU A 130 17.46 15.11 7.82
N LYS A 131 18.62 14.61 7.39
CA LYS A 131 19.66 14.06 8.27
C LYS A 131 20.14 15.09 9.28
N GLU A 132 20.51 16.30 8.83
CA GLU A 132 20.96 17.38 9.72
C GLU A 132 19.87 17.78 10.73
N ALA A 133 18.60 17.78 10.32
CA ALA A 133 17.45 18.04 11.19
C ALA A 133 17.25 16.92 12.23
N VAL A 134 17.32 15.64 11.85
CA VAL A 134 17.25 14.51 12.80
C VAL A 134 18.47 14.48 13.73
N GLU A 135 19.67 14.78 13.23
CA GLU A 135 20.88 14.96 14.03
C GLU A 135 20.77 16.17 14.98
N LEU A 136 20.04 17.22 14.60
CA LEU A 136 19.74 18.37 15.47
C LEU A 136 18.71 18.01 16.53
N SER A 137 17.69 17.23 16.18
CA SER A 137 16.72 16.68 17.14
C SER A 137 17.39 15.85 18.23
N CYS A 138 18.29 14.95 17.81
CA CYS A 138 19.14 14.17 18.72
C CYS A 138 19.90 15.07 19.71
N ALA A 139 20.56 16.12 19.21
CA ALA A 139 21.32 17.06 20.04
C ALA A 139 20.43 17.85 21.02
N LEU A 140 19.30 18.40 20.54
CA LEU A 140 18.32 19.12 21.36
C LEU A 140 17.76 18.23 22.48
N ASN A 141 17.36 16.99 22.16
CA ASN A 141 16.82 16.06 23.14
C ASN A 141 17.87 15.66 24.18
N ALA A 142 19.11 15.35 23.77
CA ALA A 142 20.21 15.01 24.67
C ALA A 142 20.64 16.17 25.59
N TRP A 143 20.47 17.42 25.11
CA TRP A 143 20.71 18.65 25.85
C TRP A 143 19.61 18.94 26.89
N LEU A 144 18.34 18.86 26.48
CA LEU A 144 17.17 19.02 27.35
C LEU A 144 17.15 17.95 28.46
N ALA A 145 17.46 16.69 28.13
CA ALA A 145 17.50 15.58 29.08
C ALA A 145 18.56 15.74 30.19
N ARG A 146 19.53 16.67 30.04
CA ARG A 146 20.51 17.03 31.08
C ARG A 146 20.29 18.41 31.69
N GLY A 147 19.10 18.98 31.55
CA GLY A 147 18.76 20.27 32.15
C GLY A 147 19.36 21.47 31.43
N SER A 148 19.62 21.36 30.11
CA SER A 148 20.07 22.45 29.25
C SER A 148 21.39 23.14 29.69
N PRO A 149 22.51 22.38 29.78
CA PRO A 149 23.83 22.93 30.14
C PRO A 149 24.36 23.88 29.06
N THR A 150 25.02 24.96 29.46
CA THR A 150 25.71 25.89 28.55
C THR A 150 27.09 25.41 28.12
N GLY A 151 27.68 24.45 28.85
CA GLY A 151 28.97 23.84 28.51
C GLY A 151 28.88 22.67 27.54
N THR A 152 29.93 21.86 27.49
CA THR A 152 29.98 20.61 26.72
C THR A 152 29.09 19.53 27.35
N PHE A 153 28.33 18.79 26.53
CA PHE A 153 27.45 17.69 26.93
C PHE A 153 27.56 16.50 25.96
N PRO A 154 27.39 15.24 26.42
CA PRO A 154 27.35 14.09 25.52
C PRO A 154 26.06 14.02 24.69
N VAL A 155 26.17 13.84 23.38
CA VAL A 155 25.05 13.60 22.47
C VAL A 155 24.76 12.10 22.40
N VAL A 156 23.52 11.72 22.76
CA VAL A 156 23.01 10.35 22.77
C VAL A 156 21.62 10.40 22.15
N CYS A 157 21.41 9.79 20.98
CA CYS A 157 20.24 10.09 20.14
C CYS A 157 18.94 9.39 20.55
N GLU A 158 19.05 8.30 21.30
CA GLU A 158 17.93 7.51 21.83
C GLU A 158 18.21 7.26 23.31
N ALA A 159 17.20 7.38 24.18
CA ALA A 159 17.42 7.34 25.63
C ALA A 159 18.01 5.99 26.06
N SER A 160 19.18 6.03 26.72
CA SER A 160 19.81 4.86 27.32
C SER A 160 18.94 4.35 28.48
N SER A 161 18.07 3.39 28.19
CA SER A 161 17.18 2.77 29.16
C SER A 161 17.96 1.73 29.96
N GLU A 162 17.90 1.82 31.29
CA GLU A 162 18.51 0.83 32.18
C GLU A 162 17.85 -0.55 31.98
N GLY A 163 18.64 -1.62 32.11
CA GLY A 163 18.14 -3.01 31.97
C GLY A 163 18.08 -3.57 30.54
N GLY A 164 18.72 -2.92 29.56
CA GLY A 164 18.77 -3.42 28.17
C GLY A 164 19.50 -4.77 28.00
N VAL A 165 19.03 -5.58 27.04
CA VAL A 165 19.53 -6.93 26.75
C VAL A 165 20.54 -6.89 25.61
N THR A 166 21.77 -7.34 25.88
CA THR A 166 22.84 -7.43 24.87
C THR A 166 22.83 -8.82 24.22
N VAL A 167 23.00 -8.89 22.89
CA VAL A 167 23.12 -10.16 22.17
C VAL A 167 24.50 -10.77 22.45
N VAL A 168 24.53 -12.06 22.81
CA VAL A 168 25.78 -12.80 23.03
C VAL A 168 26.63 -12.78 21.76
N ARG A 169 27.94 -12.55 21.89
CA ARG A 169 28.81 -12.33 20.74
C ARG A 169 28.78 -13.47 19.71
N GLU A 170 28.77 -14.73 20.15
CA GLU A 170 28.73 -15.90 19.26
C GLU A 170 27.47 -15.94 18.38
N VAL A 171 26.30 -15.72 19.01
CA VAL A 171 25.01 -15.50 18.32
C VAL A 171 25.14 -14.35 17.32
N GLY A 172 25.61 -13.19 17.79
CA GLY A 172 25.69 -11.96 17.01
C GLY A 172 26.65 -12.00 15.82
N ASP A 173 27.83 -12.62 15.96
CA ASP A 173 28.80 -12.83 14.87
C ASP A 173 28.28 -13.86 13.84
N SER A 174 27.37 -14.77 14.23
CA SER A 174 26.89 -15.91 13.41
C SER A 174 25.48 -15.74 12.80
N MET A 175 24.76 -14.66 13.12
CA MET A 175 23.38 -14.40 12.67
C MET A 175 23.16 -14.50 11.14
N THR A 176 22.00 -15.05 10.75
CA THR A 176 21.46 -15.09 9.38
C THR A 176 19.97 -14.67 9.34
N ASP A 177 19.33 -14.64 8.17
CA ASP A 177 17.89 -14.33 8.06
C ASP A 177 16.97 -15.42 8.66
N VAL A 178 17.51 -16.62 8.90
CA VAL A 178 16.88 -17.76 9.62
C VAL A 178 17.46 -17.99 11.03
N GLY A 179 18.20 -17.03 11.60
CA GLY A 179 18.82 -17.13 12.93
C GLY A 179 20.31 -17.46 12.90
N HIS A 180 20.96 -17.62 14.05
CA HIS A 180 22.38 -18.01 14.10
C HIS A 180 22.60 -19.53 13.91
N CYS A 181 21.57 -20.32 14.20
CA CYS A 181 21.59 -21.78 14.11
C CYS A 181 20.17 -22.32 13.85
N ILE A 182 20.07 -23.58 13.43
CA ILE A 182 18.83 -24.34 13.23
C ILE A 182 18.64 -25.30 14.42
N PRO A 183 17.62 -25.11 15.27
CA PRO A 183 17.38 -25.95 16.45
C PRO A 183 17.04 -27.40 16.12
N GLN A 184 17.52 -28.37 16.89
CA GLN A 184 17.16 -29.78 16.69
C GLN A 184 15.85 -30.15 17.39
N VAL A 185 14.72 -29.83 16.73
CA VAL A 185 13.39 -30.28 17.13
C VAL A 185 13.05 -31.63 16.45
N ALA A 186 12.57 -32.57 17.24
CA ALA A 186 12.22 -33.94 16.83
C ALA A 186 11.00 -34.46 17.62
N LYS A 187 10.54 -35.69 17.35
CA LYS A 187 9.42 -36.30 18.08
C LYS A 187 9.66 -36.36 19.60
N ASP A 188 10.88 -36.72 19.99
CA ASP A 188 11.26 -36.92 21.39
C ASP A 188 11.79 -35.62 22.05
N TYR A 189 11.97 -34.57 21.23
CA TYR A 189 12.36 -33.21 21.61
C TYR A 189 11.49 -32.21 20.83
N PRO A 190 10.17 -32.14 21.13
CA PRO A 190 9.24 -31.29 20.39
C PRO A 190 9.58 -29.81 20.55
N LEU A 191 9.02 -28.98 19.67
CA LEU A 191 9.11 -27.53 19.81
C LEU A 191 8.55 -27.11 21.18
N GLY A 192 9.21 -26.15 21.82
CA GLY A 192 8.77 -25.64 23.12
C GLY A 192 7.48 -24.82 23.05
N SER A 193 7.04 -24.32 24.20
CA SER A 193 5.81 -23.54 24.32
C SER A 193 5.85 -22.65 25.54
N ASP A 194 5.27 -21.45 25.45
CA ASP A 194 5.21 -20.50 26.55
C ASP A 194 3.74 -20.12 26.85
N PRO A 195 3.03 -20.94 27.67
CA PRO A 195 1.62 -20.72 27.97
C PRO A 195 1.37 -19.49 28.86
N GLU A 196 2.37 -19.03 29.61
CA GLU A 196 2.28 -17.81 30.41
C GLU A 196 2.29 -16.58 29.50
N LYS A 197 3.22 -16.53 28.53
CA LYS A 197 3.20 -15.50 27.49
C LYS A 197 1.98 -15.61 26.59
N ASP A 198 1.54 -16.80 26.19
CA ASP A 198 0.31 -16.93 25.39
C ASP A 198 -0.89 -16.32 26.12
N THR A 199 -1.04 -16.58 27.43
CA THR A 199 -2.08 -15.99 28.27
C THR A 199 -1.95 -14.46 28.34
N PHE A 200 -0.74 -13.93 28.54
CA PHE A 200 -0.45 -12.50 28.51
C PHE A 200 -0.83 -11.87 27.17
N PHE A 201 -0.35 -12.43 26.05
CA PHE A 201 -0.64 -11.94 24.70
C PHE A 201 -2.13 -12.03 24.36
N ALA A 202 -2.87 -13.03 24.84
CA ALA A 202 -4.30 -13.15 24.64
C ALA A 202 -5.08 -12.02 25.35
N GLY A 203 -4.63 -11.60 26.52
CA GLY A 203 -5.21 -10.49 27.29
C GLY A 203 -4.90 -9.08 26.75
N LEU A 204 -3.94 -8.93 25.84
CA LEU A 204 -3.58 -7.61 25.32
C LEU A 204 -4.67 -7.00 24.42
N THR A 205 -5.05 -5.76 24.74
CA THR A 205 -5.85 -4.87 23.88
C THR A 205 -5.01 -3.80 23.17
N LYS A 206 -3.76 -3.60 23.64
CA LYS A 206 -2.72 -2.73 23.05
C LYS A 206 -1.36 -3.38 23.29
N LEU A 207 -0.36 -2.99 22.51
CA LEU A 207 1.02 -3.43 22.73
C LEU A 207 1.64 -2.73 23.96
N PRO A 208 2.54 -3.40 24.71
CA PRO A 208 3.29 -2.79 25.82
C PRO A 208 4.36 -1.82 25.31
N ARG A 209 5.07 -1.13 26.22
CA ARG A 209 6.00 -0.04 25.87
C ARG A 209 7.33 -0.57 25.33
N PHE A 210 7.85 -1.64 25.90
CA PHE A 210 9.14 -2.21 25.52
C PHE A 210 8.98 -3.61 24.93
N LEU A 211 9.79 -3.93 23.92
CA LEU A 211 9.74 -5.23 23.26
C LEU A 211 10.06 -6.39 24.24
N SER A 212 10.90 -6.14 25.25
CA SER A 212 11.21 -7.06 26.35
C SER A 212 10.02 -7.39 27.24
N GLU A 213 9.02 -6.51 27.37
CA GLU A 213 7.75 -6.83 28.04
C GLU A 213 6.94 -7.85 27.25
N THR A 214 7.02 -7.79 25.90
CA THR A 214 6.38 -8.78 25.02
C THR A 214 7.03 -10.15 25.22
N ASP A 215 8.35 -10.23 25.11
CA ASP A 215 9.14 -11.46 25.07
C ASP A 215 10.60 -11.06 25.38
N SER A 216 11.22 -11.63 26.41
CA SER A 216 12.60 -11.30 26.77
C SER A 216 13.62 -11.88 25.80
N ASP A 217 13.26 -12.98 25.15
CA ASP A 217 14.17 -13.85 24.42
C ASP A 217 14.24 -13.40 22.97
N ILE A 218 13.18 -12.77 22.46
CA ILE A 218 13.18 -11.98 21.23
C ILE A 218 14.24 -10.87 21.22
N MET A 219 14.73 -10.43 22.38
CA MET A 219 15.82 -9.45 22.46
C MET A 219 17.21 -10.07 22.22
N THR A 220 17.34 -11.38 22.44
CA THR A 220 18.62 -12.12 22.38
C THR A 220 18.97 -12.63 20.98
N PHE A 221 17.96 -12.93 20.16
CA PHE A 221 18.08 -13.66 18.88
C PHE A 221 18.79 -15.03 18.99
N ASP A 222 18.86 -15.60 20.20
CA ASP A 222 19.27 -16.98 20.41
C ASP A 222 18.18 -17.92 19.87
N ALA A 223 18.47 -18.58 18.74
CA ALA A 223 17.49 -19.40 18.02
C ALA A 223 17.15 -20.71 18.76
N ASP A 224 18.08 -21.27 19.56
CA ASP A 224 17.78 -22.44 20.38
C ASP A 224 16.86 -22.04 21.53
N ARG A 225 17.23 -20.99 22.27
CA ARG A 225 16.41 -20.46 23.37
C ARG A 225 15.00 -20.07 22.90
N LEU A 226 14.89 -19.39 21.76
CA LEU A 226 13.60 -19.05 21.15
C LEU A 226 12.76 -20.31 20.82
N ALA A 227 13.37 -21.37 20.27
CA ALA A 227 12.66 -22.61 19.96
C ALA A 227 12.27 -23.41 21.22
N ASN A 228 13.07 -23.37 22.28
CA ASN A 228 12.69 -23.89 23.61
C ASN A 228 11.47 -23.15 24.20
N HIS A 229 11.13 -21.95 23.70
CA HIS A 229 9.92 -21.19 24.02
C HIS A 229 8.96 -21.02 22.81
N GLY A 230 8.97 -21.94 21.83
CA GLY A 230 7.95 -22.01 20.77
C GLY A 230 8.09 -21.02 19.61
N THR A 231 9.15 -20.21 19.59
CA THR A 231 9.39 -19.16 18.58
C THR A 231 10.47 -19.59 17.59
N VAL A 232 10.19 -19.58 16.29
CA VAL A 232 11.12 -20.08 15.25
C VAL A 232 11.20 -19.17 14.02
N ALA A 233 12.32 -19.26 13.28
CA ALA A 233 12.61 -18.40 12.15
C ALA A 233 12.10 -18.93 10.78
N PHE A 234 11.77 -18.00 9.88
CA PHE A 234 11.36 -18.30 8.50
C PHE A 234 11.79 -17.20 7.51
N ALA A 235 11.88 -17.54 6.23
CA ALA A 235 12.40 -16.66 5.19
C ALA A 235 11.56 -16.74 3.87
N PRO A 236 10.89 -15.65 3.44
CA PRO A 236 10.03 -15.64 2.26
C PRO A 236 10.81 -15.87 0.95
N THR A 237 10.28 -16.67 0.03
CA THR A 237 10.82 -16.90 -1.33
C THR A 237 10.93 -15.62 -2.15
N TYR A 238 9.93 -14.74 -2.05
CA TYR A 238 9.83 -13.48 -2.78
C TYR A 238 9.82 -12.31 -1.78
N PRO A 239 11.00 -11.88 -1.28
CA PRO A 239 11.09 -10.92 -0.19
C PRO A 239 10.72 -9.49 -0.59
N LEU A 240 9.96 -8.84 0.30
CA LEU A 240 9.71 -7.40 0.28
C LEU A 240 11.04 -6.60 0.42
N PHE A 241 11.32 -5.76 -0.58
CA PHE A 241 12.34 -4.71 -0.54
C PHE A 241 12.03 -3.68 0.56
N SER A 242 13.06 -3.05 1.10
CA SER A 242 12.94 -1.91 2.01
C SER A 242 14.31 -1.26 2.19
N ASP A 243 14.73 -0.43 1.24
CA ASP A 243 16.06 0.23 1.22
C ASP A 243 17.20 -0.75 1.59
N ASN A 244 17.26 -1.89 0.89
CA ASN A 244 18.25 -2.96 1.08
C ASN A 244 18.40 -3.50 2.53
N ALA A 245 17.45 -3.24 3.43
CA ALA A 245 17.52 -3.73 4.81
C ALA A 245 17.38 -5.26 4.86
N LYS A 246 18.30 -5.90 5.59
CA LYS A 246 18.29 -7.34 5.91
C LYS A 246 17.26 -7.62 7.01
N LYS A 247 16.73 -8.85 7.09
CA LYS A 247 15.49 -9.11 7.84
C LYS A 247 15.47 -10.49 8.51
N LEU A 248 15.46 -10.52 9.85
CA LEU A 248 15.08 -11.72 10.62
C LEU A 248 13.55 -11.72 10.77
N ARG A 249 12.91 -12.86 10.55
CA ARG A 249 11.46 -13.03 10.82
C ARG A 249 11.27 -14.25 11.70
N LEU A 250 10.44 -14.09 12.74
CA LEU A 250 10.14 -15.12 13.72
C LEU A 250 8.62 -15.29 13.80
N VAL A 251 8.17 -16.53 13.95
CA VAL A 251 6.77 -16.89 14.21
C VAL A 251 6.68 -17.67 15.52
N HIS A 252 5.68 -17.35 16.33
CA HIS A 252 5.28 -18.14 17.50
C HIS A 252 3.80 -18.48 17.35
N VAL A 253 3.46 -19.77 17.46
CA VAL A 253 2.08 -20.27 17.43
C VAL A 253 1.71 -20.73 18.85
N PRO A 254 0.53 -20.36 19.40
CA PRO A 254 0.20 -20.66 20.79
C PRO A 254 0.20 -22.15 21.12
N GLN A 255 0.44 -22.50 22.39
CA GLN A 255 0.48 -23.87 22.86
C GLN A 255 -0.76 -24.68 22.42
N GLY A 256 -0.52 -25.84 21.79
CA GLY A 256 -1.57 -26.74 21.30
C GLY A 256 -2.28 -26.28 20.01
N GLN A 257 -1.84 -25.18 19.39
CA GLN A 257 -2.31 -24.71 18.09
C GLN A 257 -1.26 -24.96 16.98
N SER A 258 -1.72 -24.95 15.73
CA SER A 258 -0.87 -25.00 14.54
C SER A 258 -1.45 -24.09 13.45
N ILE A 259 -0.61 -23.58 12.56
CA ILE A 259 -1.07 -22.94 11.33
C ILE A 259 -1.51 -24.03 10.36
N ARG A 260 -2.81 -24.11 10.08
CA ARG A 260 -3.39 -25.17 9.25
C ARG A 260 -3.30 -24.78 7.77
N TYR A 261 -2.63 -25.59 6.95
CA TYR A 261 -2.77 -25.55 5.50
C TYR A 261 -4.13 -26.08 5.07
N ASP A 262 -4.68 -25.44 4.06
CA ASP A 262 -5.96 -25.79 3.46
C ASP A 262 -5.73 -26.13 1.99
N GLU A 263 -5.69 -27.41 1.67
CA GLU A 263 -5.32 -27.92 0.34
C GLU A 263 -6.28 -27.44 -0.77
N GLN A 264 -7.57 -27.29 -0.46
CA GLN A 264 -8.59 -26.87 -1.42
C GLN A 264 -8.46 -25.39 -1.80
N THR A 265 -8.09 -24.53 -0.85
CA THR A 265 -7.92 -23.09 -1.09
C THR A 265 -6.45 -22.67 -1.29
N GLN A 266 -5.51 -23.60 -1.09
CA GLN A 266 -4.06 -23.41 -1.05
C GLN A 266 -3.60 -22.28 -0.09
N LYS A 267 -4.28 -22.11 1.04
CA LYS A 267 -4.02 -21.02 2.01
C LYS A 267 -3.68 -21.54 3.41
N PHE A 268 -3.16 -20.64 4.25
CA PHE A 268 -2.96 -20.88 5.67
C PHE A 268 -4.07 -20.25 6.51
N HIS A 269 -4.74 -21.07 7.33
CA HIS A 269 -5.52 -20.60 8.46
C HIS A 269 -4.58 -20.41 9.66
N ILE A 270 -4.28 -19.15 9.98
CA ILE A 270 -3.43 -18.78 11.12
C ILE A 270 -4.34 -18.61 12.36
N PRO A 271 -4.11 -19.34 13.45
CA PRO A 271 -4.95 -19.22 14.64
C PRO A 271 -4.74 -17.87 15.35
N PRO A 272 -5.77 -17.32 16.02
CA PRO A 272 -5.62 -16.12 16.86
C PRO A 272 -4.51 -16.28 17.90
N ASN A 273 -3.95 -15.15 18.33
CA ASN A 273 -2.80 -15.05 19.22
C ASN A 273 -1.45 -15.57 18.65
N THR A 274 -1.41 -16.07 17.41
CA THR A 274 -0.14 -16.25 16.66
C THR A 274 0.59 -14.91 16.57
N ARG A 275 1.90 -14.94 16.86
CA ARG A 275 2.76 -13.76 16.93
C ARG A 275 3.75 -13.80 15.78
N PHE A 276 3.91 -12.69 15.06
CA PHE A 276 4.92 -12.51 14.04
C PHE A 276 5.82 -11.34 14.40
N TYR A 277 7.12 -11.61 14.56
CA TYR A 277 8.14 -10.59 14.79
C TYR A 277 9.01 -10.45 13.54
N LYS A 278 9.37 -9.20 13.19
CA LYS A 278 10.16 -8.89 12.01
C LYS A 278 11.16 -7.79 12.33
N THR A 279 12.42 -8.17 12.56
CA THR A 279 13.51 -7.22 12.81
C THR A 279 14.17 -6.82 11.51
N PHE A 280 14.31 -5.52 11.28
CA PHE A 280 14.98 -4.92 10.13
C PHE A 280 16.37 -4.43 10.55
N PHE A 281 17.35 -4.70 9.69
CA PHE A 281 18.75 -4.39 9.93
C PHE A 281 19.36 -3.58 8.79
N LYS A 282 20.17 -2.59 9.11
CA LYS A 282 20.93 -1.78 8.13
C LYS A 282 22.43 -2.05 8.26
N SER A 283 23.11 -2.15 7.13
CA SER A 283 24.55 -2.38 7.08
C SER A 283 25.33 -1.19 7.62
N VAL A 284 26.32 -1.45 8.46
CA VAL A 284 27.27 -0.48 9.00
C VAL A 284 28.68 -1.01 8.77
N THR A 285 29.58 -0.18 8.25
CA THR A 285 31.02 -0.49 8.23
C THR A 285 31.61 -0.11 9.60
N ASP A 286 32.13 -1.10 10.33
CA ASP A 286 32.73 -0.88 11.66
C ASP A 286 34.12 -0.23 11.59
N LEU A 287 34.71 0.04 12.76
CA LEU A 287 36.04 0.64 12.90
C LEU A 287 37.18 -0.24 12.34
N GLN A 288 36.92 -1.51 12.06
CA GLN A 288 37.84 -2.46 11.43
C GLN A 288 37.55 -2.64 9.93
N GLY A 289 36.69 -1.81 9.35
CA GLY A 289 36.29 -1.86 7.94
C GLY A 289 35.36 -3.03 7.58
N GLN A 290 34.87 -3.78 8.57
CA GLN A 290 34.04 -4.96 8.32
C GLN A 290 32.56 -4.57 8.19
N ARG A 291 31.81 -5.28 7.35
CA ARG A 291 30.37 -5.03 7.16
C ARG A 291 29.57 -5.74 8.24
N ARG A 292 29.11 -4.95 9.21
CA ARG A 292 28.21 -5.34 10.30
C ARG A 292 26.77 -4.88 10.02
N TYR A 293 25.86 -5.19 10.93
CA TYR A 293 24.45 -4.82 10.84
C TYR A 293 23.92 -4.23 12.14
N ARG A 294 23.36 -3.01 12.08
CA ARG A 294 22.60 -2.37 13.18
C ARG A 294 21.14 -2.83 13.12
N LYS A 295 20.59 -3.24 14.27
CA LYS A 295 19.13 -3.35 14.52
C LYS A 295 18.49 -1.96 14.44
N MET A 296 17.49 -1.79 13.57
CA MET A 296 16.78 -0.51 13.40
C MET A 296 15.40 -0.54 14.05
N GLU A 297 14.59 -1.52 13.68
CA GLU A 297 13.21 -1.68 14.15
C GLU A 297 12.84 -3.16 14.24
N THR A 298 11.94 -3.52 15.16
CA THR A 298 11.24 -4.80 15.18
C THR A 298 9.74 -4.54 15.12
N ARG A 299 9.08 -5.00 14.06
CA ARG A 299 7.62 -4.96 13.96
C ARG A 299 7.03 -6.23 14.56
N LEU A 300 6.00 -6.07 15.37
CA LEU A 300 5.20 -7.15 15.96
C LEU A 300 3.79 -7.09 15.38
N ILE A 301 3.25 -8.26 15.03
CA ILE A 301 1.83 -8.47 14.77
C ILE A 301 1.35 -9.63 15.65
N ILE A 302 0.22 -9.44 16.34
CA ILE A 302 -0.48 -10.49 17.09
C ILE A 302 -1.85 -10.67 16.42
N VAL A 303 -2.10 -11.86 15.87
CA VAL A 303 -3.33 -12.16 15.13
C VAL A 303 -4.54 -12.13 16.06
N ARG A 304 -5.65 -11.55 15.59
CA ARG A 304 -6.98 -11.59 16.22
C ARG A 304 -8.01 -12.07 15.21
N GLU A 305 -9.20 -12.44 15.69
CA GLU A 305 -10.36 -12.73 14.85
C GLU A 305 -11.50 -11.77 15.24
N PRO A 306 -12.05 -10.96 14.30
CA PRO A 306 -11.64 -10.83 12.91
C PRO A 306 -10.24 -10.20 12.74
N TRP A 307 -9.55 -10.60 11.67
CA TRP A 307 -8.15 -10.22 11.37
C TRP A 307 -7.86 -8.72 11.40
N ASN A 308 -8.86 -7.87 11.12
CA ASN A 308 -8.71 -6.41 11.13
C ASN A 308 -8.61 -5.81 12.54
N GLN A 309 -8.79 -6.62 13.59
CA GLN A 309 -8.52 -6.27 14.99
C GLN A 309 -7.12 -6.73 15.46
N SER A 310 -6.30 -7.32 14.57
CA SER A 310 -4.95 -7.78 14.92
C SER A 310 -4.12 -6.63 15.49
N LEU A 311 -3.46 -6.85 16.63
CA LEU A 311 -2.60 -5.84 17.22
C LEU A 311 -1.29 -5.76 16.45
N PHE A 312 -0.84 -4.55 16.11
CA PHE A 312 0.41 -4.36 15.40
C PHE A 312 1.12 -3.08 15.86
N GLY A 313 2.44 -3.05 15.70
CA GLY A 313 3.26 -1.89 16.03
C GLY A 313 4.73 -2.12 15.75
N THR A 314 5.49 -1.03 15.85
CA THR A 314 6.92 -0.99 15.52
C THR A 314 7.72 -0.58 16.75
N TYR A 315 8.62 -1.42 17.22
CA TYR A 315 9.59 -1.08 18.27
C TYR A 315 10.88 -0.59 17.65
N LEU A 316 11.45 0.50 18.16
CA LEU A 316 12.66 1.17 17.64
C LEU A 316 13.86 0.84 18.52
N TRP A 317 14.92 0.33 17.92
CA TRP A 317 16.14 -0.08 18.64
C TRP A 317 17.04 1.11 18.93
N ASN A 318 17.40 1.31 20.20
CA ASN A 318 18.32 2.37 20.64
C ASN A 318 19.73 2.26 20.02
N GLU A 319 20.54 3.32 20.18
CA GLU A 319 21.86 3.42 19.54
C GLU A 319 22.88 2.36 20.02
N ASP A 320 22.71 1.81 21.22
CA ASP A 320 23.46 0.67 21.77
C ASP A 320 22.93 -0.70 21.34
N GLU A 321 21.74 -0.75 20.73
CA GLU A 321 21.03 -1.95 20.26
C GLU A 321 20.64 -2.94 21.38
N THR A 322 20.33 -2.43 22.57
CA THR A 322 20.00 -3.19 23.78
C THR A 322 18.53 -3.08 24.23
N VAL A 323 17.83 -2.02 23.82
CA VAL A 323 16.40 -1.79 24.13
C VAL A 323 15.66 -1.44 22.85
N ALA A 324 14.42 -1.92 22.73
CA ALA A 324 13.51 -1.54 21.67
C ALA A 324 12.19 -1.03 22.26
N GLU A 325 11.87 0.23 21.99
CA GLU A 325 10.69 0.93 22.54
C GLU A 325 9.63 1.13 21.47
N LEU A 326 8.35 0.93 21.82
CA LEU A 326 7.21 1.07 20.91
C LEU A 326 7.15 2.51 20.39
N HIS A 327 7.23 2.66 19.07
CA HIS A 327 7.05 3.92 18.38
C HIS A 327 5.67 4.48 18.70
N ASP A 328 5.61 5.60 19.41
CA ASP A 328 4.40 6.17 19.98
C ASP A 328 4.01 7.54 19.37
N LEU A 329 4.84 8.05 18.44
CA LEU A 329 4.68 9.33 17.76
C LEU A 329 3.29 9.46 17.12
N ARG A 330 2.53 10.49 17.45
CA ARG A 330 1.11 10.57 17.04
C ARG A 330 0.88 11.16 15.65
N TYR A 331 -0.23 10.74 15.05
CA TYR A 331 -0.96 11.50 14.04
C TYR A 331 -1.75 12.66 14.71
N ARG A 332 -2.37 13.56 13.92
CA ARG A 332 -3.04 14.78 14.44
C ARG A 332 -4.41 14.51 15.08
N ASP A 333 -4.93 13.31 14.88
CA ASP A 333 -6.09 12.74 15.58
C ASP A 333 -5.74 12.07 16.91
N ASN A 334 -4.44 11.95 17.22
CA ASN A 334 -3.83 11.25 18.36
C ASN A 334 -3.69 9.72 18.22
N GLU A 335 -3.95 9.13 17.05
CA GLU A 335 -3.67 7.72 16.80
C GLU A 335 -2.14 7.43 16.75
N PRO A 336 -1.68 6.26 17.21
CA PRO A 336 -0.26 5.98 17.41
C PRO A 336 0.50 5.68 16.13
N PHE A 337 1.79 6.05 16.18
CA PHE A 337 2.86 5.75 15.24
C PHE A 337 2.64 6.28 13.81
N SER A 338 2.87 7.58 13.64
CA SER A 338 3.03 8.24 12.33
C SER A 338 4.40 7.94 11.70
N ASP A 339 4.61 8.35 10.44
CA ASP A 339 5.90 8.19 9.75
C ASP A 339 7.06 8.81 10.57
N ARG A 340 8.21 8.14 10.65
CA ARG A 340 9.41 8.64 11.37
C ARG A 340 10.68 8.33 10.61
N VAL A 341 11.67 9.20 10.71
CA VAL A 341 13.00 9.00 10.11
C VAL A 341 14.04 8.97 11.22
N LEU A 342 14.90 7.95 11.21
CA LEU A 342 16.04 7.81 12.10
C LEU A 342 17.33 8.05 11.31
N VAL A 343 18.34 8.61 11.96
CA VAL A 343 19.70 8.67 11.42
C VAL A 343 20.55 7.58 12.06
N TYR A 344 21.37 6.89 11.26
CA TYR A 344 22.35 5.92 11.74
C TYR A 344 23.71 6.17 11.09
N LYS A 345 24.79 5.92 11.83
CA LYS A 345 26.15 5.87 11.29
C LYS A 345 26.26 4.65 10.39
N ALA A 346 26.40 4.87 9.08
CA ALA A 346 26.60 3.83 8.08
C ALA A 346 28.08 3.44 7.97
N TYR A 347 28.99 4.35 8.36
CA TYR A 347 30.41 4.10 8.51
C TYR A 347 30.86 4.65 9.87
N GLU A 348 31.40 3.80 10.75
CA GLU A 348 31.93 4.26 12.04
C GLU A 348 33.28 4.99 11.85
N ILE A 349 34.10 4.56 10.87
CA ILE A 349 35.25 5.33 10.37
C ILE A 349 34.73 6.62 9.70
N GLY A 350 35.21 7.78 10.16
CA GLY A 350 34.76 9.10 9.67
C GLY A 350 33.32 9.48 10.07
N GLY A 351 32.57 8.58 10.72
CA GLY A 351 31.25 8.86 11.29
C GLY A 351 30.13 9.10 10.29
N ALA A 352 30.29 8.75 9.00
CA ALA A 352 29.32 9.09 7.96
C ALA A 352 27.94 8.43 8.17
N THR A 353 26.91 9.26 8.27
CA THR A 353 25.52 8.89 8.57
C THR A 353 24.61 8.85 7.34
N ARG A 354 23.57 8.00 7.39
CA ARG A 354 22.43 7.90 6.46
C ARG A 354 21.10 7.92 7.24
N ASN A 355 20.01 8.25 6.58
CA ASN A 355 18.65 8.13 7.08
C ASN A 355 18.08 6.70 6.95
N TYR A 356 17.07 6.38 7.75
CA TYR A 356 16.23 5.18 7.67
C TYR A 356 14.79 5.56 8.00
N ALA A 357 13.85 5.31 7.10
CA ALA A 357 12.45 5.69 7.28
C ALA A 357 11.55 4.51 7.71
N ILE A 358 10.75 4.75 8.74
CA ILE A 358 9.76 3.85 9.30
C ILE A 358 8.36 4.29 8.84
N PRO A 359 7.57 3.41 8.20
CA PRO A 359 6.20 3.69 7.83
C PRO A 359 5.27 3.69 9.05
N GLY A 360 4.41 4.70 9.14
CA GLY A 360 3.37 4.80 10.16
C GLY A 360 2.21 3.82 9.98
N ALA A 361 1.32 3.79 10.96
CA ALA A 361 0.21 2.84 11.07
C ALA A 361 -0.66 2.80 9.80
N HIS A 362 -0.99 3.96 9.23
CA HIS A 362 -1.81 4.03 8.02
C HIS A 362 -1.16 3.31 6.82
N ARG A 363 0.15 3.43 6.62
CA ARG A 363 0.87 2.71 5.55
C ARG A 363 0.95 1.21 5.82
N CYS A 364 1.11 0.82 7.09
CA CYS A 364 1.10 -0.57 7.50
C CYS A 364 -0.27 -1.21 7.20
N VAL A 365 -1.38 -0.57 7.59
CA VAL A 365 -2.74 -1.03 7.28
C VAL A 365 -2.95 -1.10 5.76
N GLN A 366 -2.58 -0.07 4.99
CA GLN A 366 -2.70 -0.07 3.52
C GLN A 366 -2.01 -1.27 2.86
N CYS A 367 -0.86 -1.71 3.38
CA CYS A 367 -0.12 -2.85 2.86
C CYS A 367 -0.69 -4.20 3.35
N HIS A 368 -1.02 -4.30 4.64
CA HIS A 368 -1.45 -5.55 5.28
C HIS A 368 -2.94 -5.91 5.04
N THR A 369 -3.80 -4.93 4.73
CA THR A 369 -5.18 -5.16 4.27
C THR A 369 -5.24 -5.99 2.98
N GLY A 370 -4.24 -5.85 2.10
CA GLY A 370 -4.13 -6.65 0.88
C GLY A 370 -3.42 -7.99 1.05
N SER A 371 -3.37 -8.55 2.27
CA SER A 371 -2.81 -9.88 2.53
C SER A 371 -3.58 -10.98 1.77
N GLU A 372 -2.84 -11.91 1.15
CA GLU A 372 -3.34 -12.94 0.22
C GLU A 372 -4.48 -13.80 0.81
N ALA A 373 -4.41 -14.07 2.11
CA ALA A 373 -5.39 -14.85 2.86
C ALA A 373 -6.29 -14.00 3.77
N GLN A 374 -6.29 -12.66 3.61
CA GLN A 374 -7.03 -11.72 4.46
C GLN A 374 -6.81 -11.99 5.97
N ASN A 375 -5.54 -12.10 6.38
CA ASN A 375 -5.15 -12.48 7.75
C ASN A 375 -4.19 -11.46 8.40
N PHE A 376 -4.01 -10.29 7.76
CA PHE A 376 -3.07 -9.24 8.15
C PHE A 376 -1.59 -9.63 8.14
N ILE A 377 -1.20 -10.81 7.64
CA ILE A 377 0.20 -11.28 7.58
C ILE A 377 0.75 -11.18 6.16
N LEU A 378 2.01 -10.76 6.02
CA LEU A 378 2.71 -10.60 4.75
C LEU A 378 4.01 -11.41 4.73
N GLY A 379 4.22 -12.19 3.66
CA GLY A 379 5.42 -13.02 3.49
C GLY A 379 5.39 -14.36 4.23
N PHE A 380 4.26 -14.74 4.85
CA PHE A 380 4.01 -16.07 5.40
C PHE A 380 2.75 -16.63 4.72
N THR A 381 2.93 -17.19 3.52
CA THR A 381 1.89 -17.86 2.73
C THR A 381 2.49 -19.13 2.12
N PRO A 382 1.70 -20.13 1.68
CA PRO A 382 2.26 -21.40 1.20
C PRO A 382 3.24 -21.22 0.04
N LEU A 383 3.00 -20.25 -0.86
CA LEU A 383 3.91 -19.86 -1.94
C LEU A 383 5.21 -19.22 -1.41
N GLN A 384 5.12 -18.42 -0.36
CA GLN A 384 6.26 -17.72 0.24
C GLN A 384 7.12 -18.61 1.14
N LEU A 385 6.59 -19.73 1.65
CA LEU A 385 7.38 -20.71 2.41
C LEU A 385 8.00 -21.81 1.52
N ASN A 386 7.39 -22.07 0.35
CA ASN A 386 7.93 -22.89 -0.72
C ASN A 386 9.16 -22.20 -1.35
N ARG A 387 10.32 -22.27 -0.66
CA ARG A 387 11.60 -21.67 -1.07
C ARG A 387 12.15 -22.38 -2.30
N ARG A 388 12.80 -21.61 -3.17
CA ARG A 388 13.34 -22.05 -4.47
C ARG A 388 14.74 -21.48 -4.66
N ALA A 389 15.57 -22.15 -5.46
CA ALA A 389 16.96 -21.78 -5.68
C ALA A 389 17.08 -20.44 -6.47
N PRO A 390 18.21 -19.72 -6.36
CA PRO A 390 18.44 -18.49 -7.13
C PRO A 390 18.30 -18.73 -8.64
N GLY A 391 17.45 -17.95 -9.31
CA GLY A 391 17.18 -18.08 -10.75
C GLY A 391 16.07 -19.08 -11.14
N GLU A 392 15.55 -19.88 -10.20
CA GLU A 392 14.32 -20.68 -10.40
C GLU A 392 13.06 -19.86 -10.14
N ALA A 393 11.93 -20.21 -10.77
CA ALA A 393 10.58 -19.74 -10.41
C ALA A 393 10.39 -18.20 -10.33
N GLY A 394 11.28 -17.41 -10.93
CA GLY A 394 11.28 -15.95 -10.80
C GLY A 394 11.98 -15.40 -9.55
N VAL A 395 12.69 -16.24 -8.79
CA VAL A 395 13.66 -15.81 -7.78
C VAL A 395 14.85 -15.16 -8.49
N ASP A 396 15.30 -14.03 -7.96
CA ASP A 396 16.47 -13.29 -8.42
C ASP A 396 17.71 -14.21 -8.52
N ALA A 397 18.38 -14.24 -9.67
CA ALA A 397 19.59 -15.04 -9.88
C ALA A 397 20.78 -14.57 -9.02
N LYS A 398 20.66 -13.41 -8.35
CA LYS A 398 21.62 -12.88 -7.36
C LYS A 398 21.13 -13.05 -5.91
N ALA A 399 20.05 -13.80 -5.68
CA ALA A 399 19.58 -14.13 -4.35
C ALA A 399 20.61 -14.99 -3.59
N LEU A 400 20.62 -14.82 -2.26
CA LEU A 400 21.42 -15.62 -1.34
C LEU A 400 20.44 -16.56 -0.62
N ILE A 401 20.48 -17.84 -0.96
CA ILE A 401 19.58 -18.90 -0.49
C ILE A 401 20.38 -20.20 -0.49
N ASP A 402 20.56 -20.81 0.68
CA ASP A 402 21.25 -22.08 0.86
C ASP A 402 20.25 -23.16 1.36
N GLU A 403 20.77 -24.33 1.76
CA GLU A 403 19.97 -25.52 2.07
C GLU A 403 18.97 -25.31 3.24
N ASP A 404 19.37 -24.55 4.27
CA ASP A 404 18.53 -24.36 5.47
C ASP A 404 17.41 -23.32 5.25
N GLU A 405 17.44 -22.52 4.19
CA GLU A 405 16.25 -21.80 3.74
C GLU A 405 15.38 -22.64 2.81
N LEU A 406 15.97 -23.46 1.92
CA LEU A 406 15.24 -24.33 1.00
C LEU A 406 14.35 -25.34 1.75
N ASN A 407 14.90 -26.03 2.76
CA ASN A 407 14.17 -27.06 3.52
C ASN A 407 13.18 -26.52 4.57
N GLN A 408 12.99 -25.19 4.69
CA GLN A 408 12.25 -24.58 5.80
C GLN A 408 10.80 -25.05 5.96
N MET A 409 10.12 -25.43 4.88
CA MET A 409 8.71 -25.81 4.93
C MET A 409 8.53 -27.19 5.57
N ASP A 410 9.38 -28.14 5.21
CA ASP A 410 9.48 -29.45 5.87
C ASP A 410 9.87 -29.28 7.34
N ARG A 411 10.84 -28.40 7.65
CA ARG A 411 11.21 -28.05 9.02
C ARG A 411 10.02 -27.53 9.84
N LEU A 412 9.28 -26.55 9.34
CA LEU A 412 8.11 -25.97 10.02
C LEU A 412 6.95 -26.98 10.21
N VAL A 413 6.83 -27.97 9.31
CA VAL A 413 5.88 -29.10 9.48
C VAL A 413 6.37 -30.08 10.56
N ARG A 414 7.66 -30.47 10.54
CA ARG A 414 8.26 -31.33 11.58
C ARG A 414 8.20 -30.71 12.98
N TYR A 415 8.27 -29.39 13.06
CA TYR A 415 8.16 -28.63 14.31
C TYR A 415 6.71 -28.53 14.85
N GLY A 416 5.71 -28.95 14.08
CA GLY A 416 4.28 -28.80 14.44
C GLY A 416 3.72 -27.38 14.25
N VAL A 417 4.54 -26.42 13.78
CA VAL A 417 4.12 -25.04 13.50
C VAL A 417 3.11 -25.00 12.36
N ILE A 418 3.28 -25.87 11.36
CA ILE A 418 2.36 -26.01 10.23
C ILE A 418 1.82 -27.44 10.16
N THR A 419 0.51 -27.58 9.97
CA THR A 419 -0.18 -28.87 9.83
C THR A 419 -1.14 -28.88 8.63
N GLY A 420 -1.72 -30.03 8.29
CA GLY A 420 -2.67 -30.15 7.18
C GLY A 420 -2.04 -30.24 5.78
N VAL A 421 -0.71 -30.29 5.67
CA VAL A 421 0.00 -30.49 4.39
C VAL A 421 0.09 -31.97 4.07
N PRO A 422 -0.26 -32.43 2.86
CA PRO A 422 -0.42 -33.86 2.53
C PRO A 422 0.90 -34.62 2.29
N ALA A 423 1.92 -34.39 3.12
CA ALA A 423 3.19 -35.12 3.06
C ALA A 423 3.92 -35.13 4.42
N TYR A 424 4.01 -36.30 5.06
CA TYR A 424 4.90 -36.54 6.22
C TYR A 424 5.96 -37.62 5.96
N ARG A 425 6.12 -38.05 4.70
CA ARG A 425 7.00 -39.18 4.32
C ARG A 425 7.94 -38.96 3.12
N GLN A 426 7.67 -37.97 2.26
CA GLN A 426 8.44 -37.70 1.02
C GLN A 426 8.45 -36.19 0.75
N LEU A 427 9.61 -35.65 0.37
CA LEU A 427 9.79 -34.22 0.11
C LEU A 427 9.14 -33.82 -1.22
N GLU A 428 9.21 -34.68 -2.22
CA GLU A 428 8.66 -34.53 -3.55
C GLU A 428 7.12 -34.36 -3.52
N ALA A 429 6.46 -35.07 -2.59
CA ALA A 429 5.03 -34.94 -2.37
C ALA A 429 4.65 -33.60 -1.71
N LEU A 430 5.44 -33.14 -0.72
CA LEU A 430 5.28 -31.82 -0.10
C LEU A 430 5.41 -30.74 -1.18
N GLU A 431 6.50 -30.78 -1.93
CA GLU A 431 6.82 -29.92 -3.07
C GLU A 431 5.71 -29.91 -4.15
N THR A 432 5.06 -31.04 -4.37
CA THR A 432 3.97 -31.19 -5.36
C THR A 432 2.63 -30.67 -4.84
N SER A 433 2.41 -30.59 -3.53
CA SER A 433 1.17 -30.07 -2.93
C SER A 433 1.09 -28.54 -2.86
N LEU A 434 2.25 -27.87 -2.83
CA LEU A 434 2.35 -26.43 -2.60
C LEU A 434 2.14 -25.60 -3.89
N PRO A 435 1.63 -24.36 -3.79
CA PRO A 435 1.56 -23.45 -4.93
C PRO A 435 2.95 -23.01 -5.41
N ARG A 436 3.05 -22.72 -6.72
CA ARG A 436 4.26 -22.37 -7.46
C ARG A 436 3.92 -21.32 -8.52
N LEU A 437 4.84 -20.41 -8.86
CA LEU A 437 4.57 -19.40 -9.91
C LEU A 437 4.43 -20.03 -11.30
N GLU A 438 5.18 -21.09 -11.57
CA GLU A 438 5.08 -21.86 -12.81
C GLU A 438 3.66 -22.40 -13.03
N ARG A 439 3.02 -22.91 -11.97
CA ARG A 439 1.63 -23.40 -12.03
C ARG A 439 0.59 -22.31 -12.26
N PHE A 440 0.83 -21.10 -11.75
CA PHE A 440 -0.04 -19.96 -12.07
C PHE A 440 0.12 -19.51 -13.53
N ALA A 441 1.33 -19.62 -14.09
CA ALA A 441 1.57 -19.38 -15.52
C ALA A 441 0.90 -20.45 -16.40
N GLU A 442 1.01 -21.73 -16.03
CA GLU A 442 0.32 -22.86 -16.68
C GLU A 442 -1.22 -22.69 -16.64
N ALA A 443 -1.77 -22.40 -15.45
CA ALA A 443 -3.20 -22.26 -15.22
C ALA A 443 -3.83 -21.05 -15.93
N ALA A 444 -3.04 -20.02 -16.26
CA ALA A 444 -3.48 -18.89 -17.07
C ALA A 444 -3.76 -19.27 -18.55
N GLN A 445 -3.38 -20.48 -18.99
CA GLN A 445 -3.53 -20.98 -20.37
C GLN A 445 -2.94 -20.05 -21.44
N ALA A 446 -1.92 -19.28 -21.04
CA ALA A 446 -1.30 -18.27 -21.88
C ALA A 446 0.02 -18.79 -22.46
N GLU A 447 0.03 -19.12 -23.74
CA GLU A 447 1.28 -19.38 -24.47
C GLU A 447 2.18 -18.14 -24.42
N ALA A 448 3.33 -18.27 -23.75
CA ALA A 448 4.37 -17.25 -23.81
C ALA A 448 5.05 -17.31 -25.19
N PRO A 449 5.27 -16.17 -25.86
CA PRO A 449 5.77 -16.15 -27.24
C PRO A 449 7.25 -16.55 -27.40
N SER A 450 7.92 -16.88 -26.28
CA SER A 450 9.27 -17.44 -26.23
C SER A 450 9.62 -17.91 -24.80
N PRO A 451 10.62 -18.80 -24.63
CA PRO A 451 11.18 -19.12 -23.32
C PRO A 451 11.70 -17.87 -22.58
N GLU A 452 12.26 -16.89 -23.31
CA GLU A 452 12.69 -15.61 -22.77
C GLU A 452 11.52 -14.80 -22.20
N ALA A 453 10.38 -14.74 -22.90
CA ALA A 453 9.17 -14.08 -22.42
C ALA A 453 8.58 -14.79 -21.20
N HIS A 454 8.57 -16.12 -21.18
CA HIS A 454 8.15 -16.89 -20.00
C HIS A 454 9.05 -16.57 -18.80
N LYS A 455 10.38 -16.61 -18.98
CA LYS A 455 11.36 -16.28 -17.93
C LYS A 455 11.23 -14.85 -17.42
N ALA A 456 11.19 -13.85 -18.31
CA ALA A 456 11.04 -12.44 -17.90
C ALA A 456 9.71 -12.17 -17.17
N THR A 457 8.64 -12.88 -17.55
CA THR A 457 7.34 -12.79 -16.86
C THR A 457 7.40 -13.44 -15.48
N LEU A 458 8.05 -14.60 -15.33
CA LEU A 458 8.31 -15.22 -14.02
C LEU A 458 9.18 -14.31 -13.12
N GLU A 459 10.31 -13.82 -13.62
CA GLU A 459 11.22 -12.91 -12.89
C GLU A 459 10.46 -11.65 -12.38
N LEU A 460 9.62 -11.05 -13.24
CA LEU A 460 8.80 -9.90 -12.85
C LEU A 460 7.67 -10.27 -11.86
N GLN A 461 6.97 -11.39 -12.06
CA GLN A 461 5.92 -11.82 -11.14
C GLN A 461 6.48 -12.17 -9.75
N GLY A 462 7.66 -12.80 -9.69
CA GLY A 462 8.38 -13.04 -8.44
C GLY A 462 8.64 -11.76 -7.67
N TYR A 463 9.14 -10.72 -8.34
CA TYR A 463 9.28 -9.39 -7.72
C TYR A 463 7.92 -8.79 -7.30
N PHE A 464 6.88 -8.89 -8.14
CA PHE A 464 5.54 -8.36 -7.84
C PHE A 464 4.87 -9.03 -6.64
N VAL A 465 5.02 -10.35 -6.43
CA VAL A 465 4.46 -11.05 -5.24
C VAL A 465 4.96 -10.43 -3.93
N GLY A 466 6.22 -10.01 -3.87
CA GLY A 466 6.80 -9.40 -2.66
C GLY A 466 6.56 -7.89 -2.51
N ASN A 467 6.32 -7.17 -3.60
CA ASN A 467 6.52 -5.70 -3.66
C ASN A 467 5.37 -4.91 -4.31
N CYS A 468 4.44 -5.56 -5.00
CA CYS A 468 3.35 -4.89 -5.73
C CYS A 468 1.97 -5.50 -5.41
N GLY A 469 1.88 -6.83 -5.38
CA GLY A 469 0.62 -7.57 -5.24
C GLY A 469 -0.16 -7.31 -3.95
N GLN A 470 0.45 -6.77 -2.90
CA GLN A 470 -0.25 -6.32 -1.68
C GLN A 470 -1.13 -5.09 -1.93
N CYS A 471 -0.67 -4.16 -2.75
CA CYS A 471 -1.44 -2.97 -3.11
C CYS A 471 -2.32 -3.22 -4.34
N HIS A 472 -1.82 -4.04 -5.26
CA HIS A 472 -2.42 -4.42 -6.54
C HIS A 472 -3.03 -5.83 -6.46
N ASN A 473 -4.16 -5.94 -5.76
CA ASN A 473 -5.08 -7.09 -5.81
C ASN A 473 -6.50 -6.59 -5.44
N PRO A 474 -7.58 -7.38 -5.59
CA PRO A 474 -8.96 -6.93 -5.37
C PRO A 474 -9.25 -6.34 -3.97
N ASN A 475 -8.48 -6.71 -2.94
CA ASN A 475 -8.59 -6.17 -1.57
C ASN A 475 -7.54 -5.08 -1.28
N GLY A 476 -6.51 -4.97 -2.12
CA GLY A 476 -5.36 -4.09 -1.93
C GLY A 476 -5.70 -2.61 -2.03
N PHE A 477 -4.90 -1.78 -1.35
CA PHE A 477 -5.16 -0.34 -1.24
C PHE A 477 -5.25 0.40 -2.59
N ALA A 478 -4.49 0.01 -3.61
CA ALA A 478 -4.51 0.69 -4.90
C ALA A 478 -5.84 0.45 -5.63
N VAL A 479 -6.37 -0.78 -5.59
CA VAL A 479 -7.68 -1.12 -6.18
C VAL A 479 -8.83 -0.53 -5.36
N ARG A 480 -8.75 -0.58 -4.02
CA ARG A 480 -9.79 0.02 -3.15
C ARG A 480 -9.90 1.54 -3.29
N SER A 481 -8.78 2.25 -3.50
CA SER A 481 -8.79 3.70 -3.76
C SER A 481 -9.07 4.05 -5.23
N ASN A 482 -8.86 3.11 -6.15
CA ASN A 482 -9.15 3.29 -7.58
C ASN A 482 -9.64 1.99 -8.27
N PRO A 483 -10.96 1.70 -8.24
CA PRO A 483 -11.52 0.48 -8.87
C PRO A 483 -11.23 0.36 -10.38
N ALA A 484 -11.04 1.47 -11.09
CA ALA A 484 -10.60 1.50 -12.49
C ALA A 484 -9.30 0.73 -12.80
N ILE A 485 -8.46 0.42 -11.81
CA ILE A 485 -7.26 -0.42 -11.96
C ILE A 485 -7.41 -1.83 -11.37
N ALA A 486 -8.63 -2.30 -11.10
CA ALA A 486 -8.89 -3.66 -10.61
C ALA A 486 -8.41 -4.78 -11.56
N SER A 487 -8.19 -4.48 -12.84
CA SER A 487 -7.58 -5.38 -13.81
C SER A 487 -6.06 -5.51 -13.66
N LEU A 488 -5.40 -4.60 -12.93
CA LEU A 488 -3.99 -4.69 -12.55
C LEU A 488 -3.83 -5.46 -11.23
N ASP A 489 -4.30 -6.71 -11.21
CA ASP A 489 -4.00 -7.66 -10.14
C ASP A 489 -2.58 -8.21 -10.36
N PHE A 490 -1.67 -7.90 -9.44
CA PHE A 490 -0.27 -8.35 -9.46
C PHE A 490 0.02 -9.36 -8.33
N SER A 491 -1.02 -9.98 -7.76
CA SER A 491 -0.89 -11.18 -6.93
C SER A 491 -0.36 -12.38 -7.76
N ALA A 492 -0.01 -13.47 -7.09
CA ALA A 492 0.68 -14.61 -7.71
C ALA A 492 -0.10 -15.29 -8.86
N GLY A 493 -1.44 -15.29 -8.79
CA GLY A 493 -2.34 -15.75 -9.85
C GLY A 493 -3.05 -14.59 -10.57
N GLY A 494 -2.43 -13.40 -10.56
CA GLY A 494 -2.97 -12.17 -11.14
C GLY A 494 -2.82 -12.07 -12.66
N VAL A 495 -3.01 -10.86 -13.19
CA VAL A 495 -3.14 -10.60 -14.64
C VAL A 495 -1.86 -10.86 -15.44
N LEU A 496 -0.69 -10.77 -14.81
CA LEU A 496 0.60 -10.66 -15.52
C LEU A 496 0.88 -11.88 -16.42
N PHE A 497 0.48 -13.09 -15.98
CA PHE A 497 0.49 -14.27 -16.82
C PHE A 497 -0.59 -14.17 -17.89
N GLY A 498 -0.17 -13.97 -19.14
CA GLY A 498 -1.07 -13.75 -20.28
C GLY A 498 -1.48 -12.31 -20.54
N TRP A 499 -0.99 -11.34 -19.75
CA TRP A 499 -1.21 -9.93 -20.06
C TRP A 499 -0.56 -9.56 -21.40
N LYS A 500 -1.31 -8.86 -22.26
CA LYS A 500 -0.82 -8.32 -23.53
C LYS A 500 -0.87 -6.78 -23.45
N PRO A 501 0.09 -6.12 -22.79
CA PRO A 501 -0.01 -4.70 -22.43
C PRO A 501 0.34 -3.72 -23.56
N CYS A 502 0.94 -4.18 -24.66
CA CYS A 502 1.32 -3.35 -25.80
C CYS A 502 0.11 -2.58 -26.36
N GLY A 503 0.16 -1.24 -26.28
CA GLY A 503 -0.93 -0.37 -26.74
C GLY A 503 -2.16 -0.32 -25.82
N VAL A 504 -2.20 -1.10 -24.73
CA VAL A 504 -3.29 -1.05 -23.75
C VAL A 504 -3.19 0.23 -22.94
N LYS A 505 -4.27 1.01 -22.92
CA LYS A 505 -4.31 2.32 -22.28
C LYS A 505 -4.56 2.25 -20.78
N GLU A 506 -3.99 3.21 -20.04
CA GLU A 506 -4.38 3.54 -18.67
C GLU A 506 -5.89 3.89 -18.62
N SER A 507 -6.51 3.80 -17.44
CA SER A 507 -7.95 4.10 -17.26
C SER A 507 -8.34 5.54 -17.63
N ASN A 508 -7.38 6.46 -17.74
CA ASN A 508 -7.58 7.83 -18.23
C ASN A 508 -7.67 7.93 -19.77
N GLY A 509 -7.34 6.87 -20.53
CA GLY A 509 -7.30 6.89 -21.99
C GLY A 509 -6.19 7.74 -22.63
N GLN A 510 -5.38 8.44 -21.84
CA GLN A 510 -4.33 9.35 -22.31
C GLN A 510 -3.03 8.61 -22.65
N ARG A 511 -2.63 7.64 -21.83
CA ARG A 511 -1.34 6.94 -21.92
C ARG A 511 -1.49 5.44 -22.06
N VAL A 512 -0.41 4.75 -22.45
CA VAL A 512 -0.33 3.28 -22.50
C VAL A 512 0.49 2.71 -21.35
N TYR A 513 0.14 1.51 -20.89
CA TYR A 513 0.93 0.78 -19.90
C TYR A 513 2.29 0.39 -20.48
N VAL A 514 2.30 -0.15 -21.70
CA VAL A 514 3.51 -0.42 -22.47
C VAL A 514 3.32 0.07 -23.91
N ASP A 515 4.31 0.80 -24.42
CA ASP A 515 4.47 1.15 -25.81
C ASP A 515 5.46 0.16 -26.46
N CYS A 516 5.00 -0.55 -27.49
CA CYS A 516 5.77 -1.55 -28.23
C CYS A 516 5.98 -1.13 -29.70
N GLU A 517 5.81 0.17 -29.99
CA GLU A 517 5.99 0.81 -31.31
C GLU A 517 7.09 1.89 -31.28
N VAL A 518 7.75 2.04 -30.13
CA VAL A 518 8.95 2.86 -29.90
C VAL A 518 10.05 2.53 -30.93
N LYS A 519 10.63 3.54 -31.56
CA LYS A 519 11.67 3.37 -32.59
C LYS A 519 13.04 2.95 -32.05
N ASP A 520 13.43 3.50 -30.90
CA ASP A 520 14.66 3.13 -30.18
C ASP A 520 14.30 2.87 -28.72
N TYR A 521 14.27 1.58 -28.38
CA TYR A 521 14.00 1.10 -27.03
C TYR A 521 15.04 1.57 -26.01
N SER A 522 16.32 1.63 -26.39
CA SER A 522 17.40 2.10 -25.50
C SER A 522 17.26 3.58 -25.20
N GLN A 523 16.84 4.37 -26.19
CA GLN A 523 16.58 5.80 -26.02
C GLN A 523 15.34 6.07 -25.15
N ASP A 524 14.24 5.31 -25.31
CA ASP A 524 13.04 5.46 -24.47
C ASP A 524 13.31 5.18 -22.98
N LEU A 525 14.05 4.09 -22.69
CA LEU A 525 14.50 3.78 -21.32
C LEU A 525 15.32 4.93 -20.68
N LEU A 526 15.91 5.81 -21.49
CA LEU A 526 16.70 6.96 -21.09
C LEU A 526 15.94 8.30 -21.06
N LEU A 527 14.67 8.37 -21.46
CA LEU A 527 13.87 9.60 -21.40
C LEU A 527 13.49 10.00 -19.96
N ARG A 528 13.24 11.31 -19.73
CA ARG A 528 12.66 11.79 -18.45
C ARG A 528 11.24 11.26 -18.23
N THR A 529 10.49 11.10 -19.32
CA THR A 529 9.14 10.52 -19.36
C THR A 529 9.11 9.46 -20.48
N PRO A 530 9.53 8.21 -20.20
CA PRO A 530 9.42 7.12 -21.16
C PRO A 530 7.96 6.90 -21.59
N SER A 531 7.74 6.47 -22.83
CA SER A 531 6.40 6.19 -23.38
C SER A 531 5.64 5.16 -22.52
N SER A 532 6.32 4.04 -22.19
CA SER A 532 5.78 2.95 -21.39
C SER A 532 5.57 3.36 -19.93
N THR A 533 4.31 3.61 -19.55
CA THR A 533 4.00 4.13 -18.21
C THR A 533 4.34 3.12 -17.10
N LEU A 534 4.25 1.80 -17.37
CA LEU A 534 4.66 0.75 -16.43
C LEU A 534 6.14 0.88 -16.02
N TYR A 535 7.03 1.17 -16.98
CA TYR A 535 8.45 1.41 -16.72
C TYR A 535 8.66 2.75 -16.00
N GLN A 536 7.95 3.83 -16.39
CA GLN A 536 8.09 5.13 -15.74
C GLN A 536 7.79 5.10 -14.23
N ARG A 537 6.85 4.25 -13.75
CA ARG A 537 6.51 4.13 -12.32
C ARG A 537 7.64 3.54 -11.46
N VAL A 538 8.61 2.83 -12.05
CA VAL A 538 9.70 2.13 -11.34
C VAL A 538 11.10 2.66 -11.66
N ALA A 539 11.32 3.19 -12.86
CA ALA A 539 12.66 3.42 -13.40
C ALA A 539 13.48 4.52 -12.69
N ARG A 540 12.82 5.63 -12.33
CA ARG A 540 13.49 6.88 -11.99
C ARG A 540 12.79 7.60 -10.85
N ASP A 541 13.60 8.30 -10.06
CA ASP A 541 13.22 9.36 -9.15
C ASP A 541 12.29 10.30 -9.92
N THR A 542 11.03 10.32 -9.51
CA THR A 542 9.96 10.70 -10.42
C THR A 542 10.00 12.20 -10.69
N ASP A 543 9.77 12.57 -11.96
CA ASP A 543 9.20 13.87 -12.28
C ASP A 543 7.99 14.05 -11.36
N ALA A 544 8.03 15.06 -10.49
CA ALA A 544 7.40 15.03 -9.16
C ALA A 544 5.86 14.91 -9.17
N ARG A 545 5.26 14.97 -10.37
CA ARG A 545 3.88 14.66 -10.72
C ARG A 545 3.48 13.19 -10.50
N VAL A 546 4.44 12.30 -10.24
CA VAL A 546 4.27 10.85 -10.09
C VAL A 546 4.92 10.37 -8.79
N ILE A 547 4.40 9.32 -8.14
CA ILE A 547 5.08 8.64 -7.02
C ILE A 547 5.91 7.47 -7.57
N HIS A 548 7.14 7.32 -7.08
CA HIS A 548 7.94 6.12 -7.28
C HIS A 548 7.28 4.89 -6.62
N MET A 549 7.38 3.72 -7.24
CA MET A 549 6.83 2.46 -6.72
C MET A 549 7.93 1.52 -6.20
N PRO A 550 7.75 0.88 -5.02
CA PRO A 550 6.49 0.78 -4.27
C PRO A 550 6.22 1.96 -3.31
N THR A 551 5.03 2.55 -3.39
CA THR A 551 4.61 3.81 -2.72
C THR A 551 4.65 3.85 -1.19
N ASN A 552 4.70 2.69 -0.52
CA ASN A 552 4.74 2.59 0.95
C ASN A 552 6.04 1.94 1.45
N VAL A 553 7.08 1.90 0.61
CA VAL A 553 8.38 1.27 0.89
C VAL A 553 9.49 2.31 0.73
N PRO A 554 10.43 2.43 1.69
CA PRO A 554 11.52 3.39 1.58
C PRO A 554 12.55 2.99 0.51
N GLY A 555 13.10 4.02 -0.16
CA GLY A 555 14.18 3.88 -1.13
C GLY A 555 13.70 3.46 -2.53
N LYS A 556 14.67 3.07 -3.36
CA LYS A 556 14.48 2.71 -4.77
C LYS A 556 15.18 1.37 -5.02
N ASP A 557 14.48 0.43 -5.67
CA ASP A 557 15.05 -0.85 -6.06
C ASP A 557 15.26 -0.87 -7.58
N CYS A 558 16.52 -0.76 -8.02
CA CYS A 558 16.86 -0.79 -9.45
C CYS A 558 16.52 -2.13 -10.14
N ARG A 559 16.23 -3.21 -9.38
CA ARG A 559 15.71 -4.46 -9.94
C ARG A 559 14.28 -4.30 -10.44
N ALA A 560 13.45 -3.43 -9.84
CA ALA A 560 12.12 -3.13 -10.35
C ALA A 560 12.21 -2.53 -11.76
N SER A 561 13.11 -1.55 -11.95
CA SER A 561 13.45 -0.95 -13.24
C SER A 561 13.89 -2.01 -14.25
N LEU A 562 14.82 -2.86 -13.85
CA LEU A 562 15.44 -3.88 -14.71
C LEU A 562 14.43 -4.96 -15.14
N LEU A 563 13.63 -5.47 -14.21
CA LEU A 563 12.66 -6.53 -14.48
C LEU A 563 11.49 -6.04 -15.35
N VAL A 564 11.00 -4.81 -15.11
CA VAL A 564 9.99 -4.20 -16.00
C VAL A 564 10.58 -3.92 -17.38
N ALA A 565 11.83 -3.45 -17.48
CA ALA A 565 12.50 -3.30 -18.77
C ALA A 565 12.61 -4.65 -19.50
N ARG A 566 13.19 -5.68 -18.86
CA ARG A 566 13.33 -7.04 -19.43
C ARG A 566 12.00 -7.65 -19.87
N TYR A 567 10.94 -7.48 -19.09
CA TYR A 567 9.57 -7.88 -19.48
C TYR A 567 9.13 -7.19 -20.78
N ILE A 568 9.22 -5.86 -20.85
CA ILE A 568 8.88 -5.08 -22.06
C ILE A 568 9.75 -5.49 -23.27
N ALA A 569 11.04 -5.78 -23.04
CA ALA A 569 11.97 -6.28 -24.04
C ALA A 569 11.69 -7.73 -24.50
N ALA A 570 10.90 -8.49 -23.76
CA ALA A 570 10.53 -9.86 -24.12
C ALA A 570 9.17 -9.95 -24.86
N LEU A 571 8.33 -8.91 -24.79
CA LEU A 571 7.05 -8.82 -25.50
C LEU A 571 7.22 -8.82 -27.04
N ASP A 572 6.12 -9.15 -27.71
CA ASP A 572 6.01 -9.12 -29.18
C ASP A 572 5.76 -7.71 -29.69
N TRP A 573 6.74 -7.17 -30.40
CA TRP A 573 6.74 -5.78 -30.87
C TRP A 573 6.19 -5.66 -32.29
N SER A 574 5.66 -4.48 -32.65
CA SER A 574 5.03 -4.28 -33.96
C SER A 574 6.02 -4.41 -35.12
N ALA A 575 7.27 -3.94 -34.92
CA ALA A 575 8.37 -4.08 -35.87
C ALA A 575 8.76 -5.53 -36.18
N ASP A 576 8.67 -6.43 -35.19
CA ASP A 576 9.14 -7.81 -35.29
C ASP A 576 8.17 -8.72 -36.08
N LYS A 577 6.90 -8.29 -36.27
CA LYS A 577 5.81 -9.10 -36.85
C LYS A 577 6.04 -9.58 -38.28
N LEU A 578 6.93 -8.91 -39.03
CA LEU A 578 7.26 -9.26 -40.43
C LEU A 578 8.61 -9.98 -40.56
N LEU A 579 9.34 -10.19 -39.46
CA LEU A 579 10.63 -10.88 -39.42
C LEU A 579 10.43 -12.40 -39.34
N ALA A 580 11.42 -13.18 -39.81
CA ALA A 580 11.44 -14.63 -39.62
C ALA A 580 11.64 -14.99 -38.13
N PRO A 581 11.17 -16.14 -37.63
CA PRO A 581 11.22 -16.48 -36.19
C PRO A 581 12.61 -16.39 -35.55
N ALA A 582 13.68 -16.74 -36.28
CA ALA A 582 15.06 -16.59 -35.81
C ALA A 582 15.46 -15.11 -35.63
N GLN A 583 15.03 -14.23 -36.53
CA GLN A 583 15.26 -12.78 -36.44
C GLN A 583 14.41 -12.14 -35.34
N GLN A 584 13.19 -12.64 -35.09
CA GLN A 584 12.38 -12.23 -33.93
C GLN A 584 13.06 -12.60 -32.61
N ALA A 585 13.61 -13.81 -32.51
CA ALA A 585 14.38 -14.23 -31.36
C ALA A 585 15.65 -13.38 -31.17
N GLU A 586 16.40 -13.09 -32.24
CA GLU A 586 17.56 -12.21 -32.20
C GLU A 586 17.21 -10.78 -31.77
N ALA A 587 16.13 -10.20 -32.31
CA ALA A 587 15.64 -8.88 -31.95
C ALA A 587 15.21 -8.81 -30.47
N ARG A 588 14.48 -9.82 -29.98
CA ARG A 588 14.10 -9.96 -28.56
C ARG A 588 15.35 -10.06 -27.66
N GLN A 589 16.32 -10.89 -28.04
CA GLN A 589 17.60 -11.04 -27.34
C GLN A 589 18.46 -9.76 -27.37
N ALA A 590 18.41 -8.98 -28.45
CA ALA A 590 19.05 -7.66 -28.52
C ALA A 590 18.37 -6.65 -27.59
N ARG A 591 17.04 -6.59 -27.58
CA ARG A 591 16.26 -5.75 -26.64
C ARG A 591 16.52 -6.12 -25.18
N LEU A 592 16.68 -7.41 -24.86
CA LEU A 592 17.05 -7.87 -23.51
C LEU A 592 18.46 -7.40 -23.09
N ARG A 593 19.47 -7.54 -23.97
CA ARG A 593 20.83 -7.01 -23.71
C ARG A 593 20.84 -5.48 -23.56
N GLN A 594 19.99 -4.77 -24.31
CA GLN A 594 19.77 -3.34 -24.15
C GLN A 594 19.17 -3.00 -22.79
N ALA A 595 18.12 -3.70 -22.34
CA ALA A 595 17.52 -3.52 -21.02
C ALA A 595 18.56 -3.70 -19.90
N ASP A 596 19.32 -4.80 -19.93
CA ASP A 596 20.35 -5.11 -18.95
C ASP A 596 21.44 -4.01 -18.91
N THR A 597 21.93 -3.57 -20.06
CA THR A 597 23.01 -2.56 -20.17
C THR A 597 22.53 -1.15 -19.79
N VAL A 598 21.39 -0.71 -20.32
CA VAL A 598 20.88 0.65 -20.14
C VAL A 598 20.41 0.86 -18.71
N VAL A 599 19.71 -0.10 -18.10
CA VAL A 599 19.26 0.05 -16.71
C VAL A 599 20.44 -0.01 -15.74
N ALA A 600 21.43 -0.89 -15.96
CA ALA A 600 22.63 -0.93 -15.13
C ALA A 600 23.47 0.37 -15.19
N GLY A 601 23.50 1.05 -16.35
CA GLY A 601 24.16 2.35 -16.49
C GLY A 601 23.34 3.55 -16.00
N ALA A 602 22.01 3.47 -15.99
CA ALA A 602 21.11 4.59 -15.71
C ALA A 602 20.39 4.53 -14.35
N CYS A 603 20.48 3.42 -13.62
CA CYS A 603 19.86 3.24 -12.31
C CYS A 603 20.90 2.95 -11.24
N THR A 604 21.14 3.93 -10.38
CA THR A 604 21.91 3.80 -9.14
C THR A 604 20.98 3.80 -7.92
N ASP A 605 21.38 3.06 -6.88
CA ASP A 605 20.81 3.21 -5.54
C ASP A 605 21.05 4.66 -5.05
N PRO A 606 20.04 5.32 -4.44
CA PRO A 606 20.21 6.67 -3.96
C PRO A 606 21.16 6.70 -2.75
N ALA A 607 22.02 7.73 -2.70
CA ALA A 607 23.00 7.91 -1.63
C ALA A 607 22.36 7.88 -0.23
N ASP A 608 21.11 8.31 -0.12
CA ASP A 608 20.31 8.24 1.10
C ASP A 608 18.81 8.04 0.78
N VAL A 609 18.02 7.62 1.76
CA VAL A 609 16.58 7.35 1.56
C VAL A 609 15.81 8.65 1.25
N GLN A 610 15.05 8.62 0.16
CA GLN A 610 13.98 9.59 -0.08
C GLN A 610 12.72 9.10 0.62
N TRP A 611 12.16 9.93 1.50
CA TRP A 611 10.92 9.64 2.21
C TRP A 611 10.10 10.92 2.39
N ILE A 612 8.79 10.80 2.24
CA ILE A 612 7.83 11.91 2.33
C ILE A 612 6.86 11.54 3.44
N ALA A 613 6.89 12.24 4.57
CA ALA A 613 6.02 11.92 5.71
C ALA A 613 4.55 12.15 5.35
N GLU A 614 3.74 11.09 5.39
CA GLU A 614 2.32 11.14 5.05
C GLU A 614 1.45 11.16 6.30
N ASP A 615 0.99 12.35 6.64
CA ASP A 615 -0.07 12.59 7.60
C ASP A 615 -1.24 13.31 6.93
N PHE A 616 -2.29 12.56 6.61
CA PHE A 616 -3.54 13.10 6.06
C PHE A 616 -4.59 13.42 7.13
N THR A 617 -4.31 13.10 8.40
CA THR A 617 -5.27 13.23 9.50
C THR A 617 -5.60 14.71 9.78
N ASP A 618 -6.86 14.94 10.14
CA ASP A 618 -7.30 16.25 10.60
C ASP A 618 -7.02 16.41 12.10
N LYS A 619 -6.93 17.66 12.58
CA LYS A 619 -6.67 17.93 14.00
C LYS A 619 -7.80 17.37 14.87
N VAL A 620 -7.47 16.95 16.08
CA VAL A 620 -8.43 16.73 17.17
C VAL A 620 -8.07 17.67 18.34
N PRO A 621 -8.95 18.61 18.73
CA PRO A 621 -10.26 18.93 18.14
C PRO A 621 -10.16 19.46 16.71
N TYR A 622 -11.21 19.25 15.91
CA TYR A 622 -11.24 19.64 14.50
C TYR A 622 -11.05 21.15 14.30
N GLU A 623 -10.29 21.50 13.27
CA GLU A 623 -10.06 22.87 12.81
C GLU A 623 -10.08 22.93 11.27
N PRO A 624 -10.68 23.98 10.67
CA PRO A 624 -10.58 24.27 9.24
C PRO A 624 -9.12 24.40 8.79
N ARG A 625 -8.74 23.77 7.67
CA ARG A 625 -7.32 23.73 7.23
C ARG A 625 -6.74 25.08 6.81
N ASN A 626 -7.58 25.97 6.28
CA ASN A 626 -7.30 27.39 6.14
C ASN A 626 -8.13 28.12 7.21
N PRO A 627 -7.52 28.80 8.20
CA PRO A 627 -8.26 29.48 9.27
C PRO A 627 -8.92 30.78 8.80
N ALA A 628 -8.37 31.47 7.79
CA ALA A 628 -8.85 32.75 7.27
C ALA A 628 -10.10 32.61 6.37
N TRP A 629 -10.66 31.41 6.25
CA TRP A 629 -11.83 31.12 5.42
C TRP A 629 -13.07 31.97 5.77
N ARG A 630 -13.20 32.38 7.03
CA ARG A 630 -14.32 33.22 7.52
C ARG A 630 -14.31 34.61 6.89
N ASP A 631 -13.11 35.16 6.72
CA ASP A 631 -12.89 36.52 6.24
C ASP A 631 -12.76 36.54 4.70
N ALA A 632 -12.39 35.40 4.10
CA ALA A 632 -12.30 35.23 2.65
C ALA A 632 -13.64 34.92 1.98
N ILE A 633 -14.53 34.11 2.57
CA ILE A 633 -15.86 33.84 1.98
C ILE A 633 -16.68 35.13 1.99
N GLY A 634 -17.13 35.57 0.82
CA GLY A 634 -17.81 36.85 0.65
C GLY A 634 -16.88 38.02 0.28
N GLN A 635 -15.59 37.79 0.08
CA GLN A 635 -14.61 38.81 -0.35
C GLN A 635 -13.89 38.42 -1.63
N GLY A 636 -13.53 39.42 -2.44
CA GLY A 636 -12.71 39.24 -3.65
C GLY A 636 -13.26 38.18 -4.61
N GLU A 637 -12.39 37.26 -5.07
CA GLU A 637 -12.76 36.16 -5.96
C GLU A 637 -13.79 35.17 -5.37
N PHE A 638 -14.02 35.21 -4.05
CA PHE A 638 -14.94 34.35 -3.31
C PHE A 638 -16.25 35.05 -2.91
N GLU A 639 -16.51 36.28 -3.38
CA GLU A 639 -17.76 37.01 -3.12
C GLU A 639 -19.02 36.23 -3.56
N TYR A 640 -18.93 35.53 -4.70
CA TYR A 640 -20.00 34.70 -5.24
C TYR A 640 -20.49 33.60 -4.28
N LEU A 641 -19.63 33.15 -3.34
CA LEU A 641 -19.96 32.11 -2.37
C LEU A 641 -21.00 32.53 -1.33
N ILE A 642 -21.31 33.83 -1.19
CA ILE A 642 -22.47 34.31 -0.44
C ILE A 642 -23.58 34.86 -1.35
N ARG A 643 -23.22 35.38 -2.54
CA ARG A 643 -24.15 35.97 -3.52
C ARG A 643 -25.26 35.00 -3.95
N TYR A 644 -24.95 33.70 -4.06
CA TYR A 644 -25.92 32.68 -4.47
C TYR A 644 -26.61 32.01 -3.27
N ALA A 645 -27.93 31.85 -3.38
CA ALA A 645 -28.75 31.15 -2.41
C ALA A 645 -28.60 29.63 -2.58
N ILE A 646 -28.54 28.90 -1.46
CA ILE A 646 -28.72 27.45 -1.41
C ILE A 646 -30.16 27.22 -0.93
N THR A 647 -30.88 26.31 -1.59
CA THR A 647 -32.33 26.12 -1.42
C THR A 647 -32.67 24.64 -1.38
N GLU A 648 -33.87 24.28 -0.93
CA GLU A 648 -34.34 22.89 -0.91
C GLU A 648 -34.26 22.22 -2.30
N ARG A 649 -34.45 22.99 -3.38
CA ARG A 649 -34.29 22.51 -4.77
C ARG A 649 -32.86 22.03 -5.09
N HIS A 650 -31.84 22.56 -4.42
CA HIS A 650 -30.47 22.05 -4.53
C HIS A 650 -30.32 20.69 -3.83
N GLU A 651 -30.94 20.52 -2.66
CA GLU A 651 -30.91 19.26 -1.92
C GLU A 651 -31.72 18.16 -2.64
N GLN A 652 -32.93 18.49 -3.10
CA GLN A 652 -33.77 17.62 -3.92
C GLN A 652 -33.04 17.18 -5.20
N LEU A 653 -32.37 18.10 -5.91
CA LEU A 653 -31.58 17.77 -7.10
C LEU A 653 -30.38 16.88 -6.74
N ALA A 654 -29.62 17.19 -5.68
CA ALA A 654 -28.46 16.41 -5.27
C ALA A 654 -28.78 14.93 -4.96
N ARG A 655 -30.01 14.64 -4.51
CA ARG A 655 -30.55 13.32 -4.22
C ARG A 655 -31.29 12.65 -5.40
N LYS A 656 -31.68 13.41 -6.43
CA LYS A 656 -32.47 12.90 -7.57
C LYS A 656 -31.67 11.86 -8.36
N LEU A 657 -32.29 10.71 -8.62
CA LEU A 657 -31.72 9.64 -9.46
C LEU A 657 -31.91 9.97 -10.95
N PHE A 658 -30.85 9.79 -11.74
CA PHE A 658 -30.85 9.90 -13.19
C PHE A 658 -30.30 8.59 -13.79
N PRO A 659 -30.96 7.98 -14.79
CA PRO A 659 -30.32 6.97 -15.63
C PRO A 659 -29.24 7.67 -16.48
N THR A 660 -28.00 7.21 -16.41
CA THR A 660 -26.84 7.92 -17.00
C THR A 660 -25.91 7.02 -17.78
N ASN A 661 -25.88 5.72 -17.46
CA ASN A 661 -25.08 4.74 -18.19
C ASN A 661 -25.77 3.37 -18.16
N TRP A 662 -25.05 2.34 -18.58
CA TRP A 662 -25.38 0.93 -18.33
C TRP A 662 -24.41 0.37 -17.28
N TRP A 663 -24.89 -0.57 -16.45
CA TRP A 663 -23.99 -1.39 -15.61
C TRP A 663 -23.04 -2.18 -16.51
N LEU A 664 -21.82 -2.44 -16.04
CA LEU A 664 -20.90 -3.35 -16.72
C LEU A 664 -21.17 -4.79 -16.26
N PRO A 665 -21.78 -5.64 -17.10
CA PRO A 665 -22.35 -6.91 -16.63
C PRO A 665 -21.26 -7.91 -16.25
N LYS A 666 -21.37 -8.45 -15.03
CA LYS A 666 -20.61 -9.61 -14.54
C LYS A 666 -21.57 -10.76 -14.26
N ARG A 667 -21.08 -12.01 -14.30
CA ARG A 667 -21.88 -13.23 -14.04
C ARG A 667 -22.64 -13.22 -12.70
N THR A 668 -22.13 -12.47 -11.72
CA THR A 668 -22.70 -12.32 -10.36
C THR A 668 -23.74 -11.22 -10.22
N CYS A 669 -23.91 -10.33 -11.20
CA CYS A 669 -24.89 -9.25 -11.13
C CYS A 669 -26.31 -9.79 -11.33
N ARG A 670 -27.30 -9.16 -10.71
CA ARG A 670 -28.72 -9.49 -10.86
C ARG A 670 -29.50 -8.18 -10.97
N PHE A 671 -30.37 -8.11 -11.95
CA PHE A 671 -31.09 -6.89 -12.33
C PHE A 671 -32.58 -7.20 -12.47
N PRO A 672 -33.49 -6.26 -12.11
CA PRO A 672 -34.92 -6.46 -12.26
C PRO A 672 -35.31 -6.48 -13.74
N GLN A 673 -36.23 -7.36 -14.16
CA GLN A 673 -36.76 -7.30 -15.52
C GLN A 673 -37.59 -6.02 -15.72
N ARG A 674 -37.45 -5.41 -16.90
CA ARG A 674 -38.12 -4.18 -17.31
C ARG A 674 -38.26 -4.15 -18.83
N ASP A 675 -39.48 -3.95 -19.32
CA ASP A 675 -39.79 -3.98 -20.75
C ASP A 675 -39.77 -2.59 -21.41
N SER A 676 -39.80 -1.52 -20.61
CA SER A 676 -39.84 -0.12 -21.06
C SER A 676 -38.65 0.71 -20.56
N PRO A 677 -38.30 1.82 -21.25
CA PRO A 677 -37.42 2.84 -20.68
C PRO A 677 -37.99 3.46 -19.39
N PRO A 678 -37.18 4.22 -18.63
CA PRO A 678 -37.61 4.89 -17.41
C PRO A 678 -38.67 5.97 -17.68
N ALA A 679 -39.61 6.15 -16.75
CA ALA A 679 -40.64 7.18 -16.86
C ALA A 679 -40.01 8.58 -16.99
N GLY A 680 -40.51 9.39 -17.93
CA GLY A 680 -40.01 10.74 -18.22
C GLY A 680 -38.82 10.79 -19.19
N HIS A 681 -38.37 9.65 -19.73
CA HIS A 681 -37.36 9.56 -20.78
C HIS A 681 -37.96 9.05 -22.09
N ASP A 682 -37.53 9.59 -23.22
CA ASP A 682 -37.94 9.16 -24.56
C ASP A 682 -36.70 8.98 -25.45
N PRO A 683 -36.11 7.78 -25.49
CA PRO A 683 -34.86 7.52 -26.20
C PRO A 683 -35.00 7.51 -27.73
N TRP A 684 -36.23 7.59 -28.26
CA TRP A 684 -36.49 7.68 -29.70
C TRP A 684 -36.57 9.13 -30.16
N ASN A 685 -37.24 9.99 -29.37
CA ASN A 685 -37.50 11.39 -29.74
C ASN A 685 -36.56 12.41 -29.05
N ASP A 686 -36.29 12.30 -27.73
CA ASP A 686 -35.41 13.23 -27.02
C ASP A 686 -33.94 12.96 -27.36
N SER A 687 -33.24 13.95 -27.91
CA SER A 687 -31.82 13.85 -28.26
C SER A 687 -30.92 13.46 -27.08
N ARG A 688 -31.32 13.78 -25.85
CA ARG A 688 -30.58 13.53 -24.61
C ARG A 688 -30.74 12.08 -24.11
N ASP A 689 -31.72 11.33 -24.62
CA ASP A 689 -31.97 9.94 -24.23
C ASP A 689 -31.51 8.93 -25.31
N LYS A 690 -31.14 9.39 -26.52
CA LYS A 690 -30.68 8.55 -27.66
C LYS A 690 -29.44 7.69 -27.39
N TRP A 691 -28.73 7.91 -26.29
CA TRP A 691 -27.65 7.02 -25.83
C TRP A 691 -28.16 5.65 -25.36
N MET A 692 -29.43 5.54 -24.98
CA MET A 692 -30.03 4.28 -24.51
C MET A 692 -30.30 3.29 -25.65
N VAL A 693 -30.49 3.77 -26.89
CA VAL A 693 -30.81 2.95 -28.07
C VAL A 693 -29.67 2.92 -29.08
N ASN A 694 -29.60 1.86 -29.88
CA ASN A 694 -28.69 1.76 -31.01
C ASN A 694 -29.28 2.42 -32.27
N ALA A 695 -28.54 2.42 -33.37
CA ALA A 695 -28.93 3.07 -34.63
C ALA A 695 -30.21 2.48 -35.28
N LEU A 696 -30.71 1.33 -34.80
CA LEU A 696 -31.95 0.70 -35.24
C LEU A 696 -33.13 0.98 -34.29
N GLY A 697 -32.96 1.84 -33.28
CA GLY A 697 -33.99 2.15 -32.27
C GLY A 697 -34.18 1.08 -31.19
N ASN A 698 -33.40 -0.02 -31.23
CA ASN A 698 -33.43 -1.08 -30.22
C ASN A 698 -32.62 -0.68 -28.97
N PRO A 699 -33.01 -1.12 -27.76
CA PRO A 699 -32.22 -0.88 -26.54
C PRO A 699 -30.79 -1.42 -26.66
N ARG A 700 -29.80 -0.73 -26.07
CA ARG A 700 -28.40 -1.19 -26.08
C ARG A 700 -28.14 -2.36 -25.11
N ALA A 701 -28.93 -2.45 -24.04
CA ALA A 701 -28.99 -3.57 -23.10
C ALA A 701 -30.41 -3.63 -22.49
N PRO A 702 -30.78 -4.68 -21.74
CA PRO A 702 -32.11 -4.78 -21.11
C PRO A 702 -32.33 -3.64 -20.11
N TRP A 703 -33.52 -3.03 -20.06
CA TRP A 703 -33.80 -1.83 -19.26
C TRP A 703 -33.59 -1.98 -17.74
N GLY A 704 -33.49 -3.21 -17.24
CA GLY A 704 -33.05 -3.53 -15.88
C GLY A 704 -31.60 -3.20 -15.58
N GLU A 705 -30.73 -3.23 -16.60
CA GLU A 705 -29.28 -3.02 -16.51
C GLU A 705 -28.88 -1.54 -16.63
N LEU A 706 -29.85 -0.61 -16.59
CA LEU A 706 -29.57 0.83 -16.52
C LEU A 706 -28.84 1.16 -15.22
N TYR A 707 -27.70 1.84 -15.36
CA TYR A 707 -26.99 2.44 -14.24
C TYR A 707 -27.59 3.81 -13.93
N TYR A 708 -28.00 3.98 -12.68
CA TYR A 708 -28.49 5.23 -12.13
C TYR A 708 -27.40 5.86 -11.25
N THR A 709 -27.38 7.19 -11.20
CA THR A 709 -26.54 7.97 -10.28
C THR A 709 -27.32 9.18 -9.77
N THR A 710 -26.78 9.91 -8.78
CA THR A 710 -27.28 11.24 -8.41
C THR A 710 -26.27 12.33 -8.78
N PRO A 711 -26.69 13.61 -8.92
CA PRO A 711 -25.77 14.73 -9.09
C PRO A 711 -24.72 14.83 -7.97
N GLY A 712 -25.12 14.58 -6.72
CA GLY A 712 -24.20 14.66 -5.59
C GLY A 712 -23.14 13.57 -5.59
N ALA A 713 -23.55 12.31 -5.87
CA ALA A 713 -22.63 11.19 -6.02
C ALA A 713 -21.68 11.43 -7.20
N THR A 714 -22.19 11.86 -8.35
CA THR A 714 -21.40 12.14 -9.56
C THR A 714 -20.39 13.26 -9.33
N ALA A 715 -20.81 14.38 -8.71
CA ALA A 715 -19.94 15.50 -8.41
C ALA A 715 -18.82 15.10 -7.43
N PHE A 716 -19.15 14.44 -6.31
CA PHE A 716 -18.12 13.99 -5.36
C PHE A 716 -17.18 12.95 -5.96
N GLN A 717 -17.72 11.91 -6.60
CA GLN A 717 -16.90 10.79 -7.08
C GLN A 717 -16.04 11.18 -8.28
N GLY A 718 -16.59 11.92 -9.25
CA GLY A 718 -15.87 12.36 -10.43
C GLY A 718 -14.80 13.42 -10.14
N ILE A 719 -15.08 14.35 -9.21
CA ILE A 719 -14.20 15.50 -8.93
C ILE A 719 -13.34 15.26 -7.69
N CYS A 720 -13.98 15.12 -6.52
CA CYS A 720 -13.30 15.18 -5.22
C CYS A 720 -12.61 13.88 -4.82
N SER A 721 -13.19 12.71 -5.14
CA SER A 721 -12.71 11.41 -4.67
C SER A 721 -11.33 11.00 -5.20
N ASN A 722 -10.85 11.67 -6.26
CA ASN A 722 -9.50 11.49 -6.80
C ASN A 722 -8.44 11.85 -5.75
N CYS A 723 -8.66 12.94 -5.01
CA CYS A 723 -7.81 13.38 -3.90
C CYS A 723 -8.30 12.80 -2.56
N HIS A 724 -9.61 12.89 -2.28
CA HIS A 724 -10.17 12.56 -0.97
C HIS A 724 -10.47 11.06 -0.76
N GLY A 725 -10.35 10.22 -1.79
CA GLY A 725 -10.76 8.81 -1.74
C GLY A 725 -12.28 8.64 -1.85
N ARG A 726 -12.74 7.45 -2.26
CA ARG A 726 -14.19 7.16 -2.32
C ARG A 726 -14.86 7.13 -0.95
N VAL A 727 -14.10 6.80 0.10
CA VAL A 727 -14.49 6.88 1.52
C VAL A 727 -14.33 8.29 2.12
N GLY A 728 -13.74 9.25 1.41
CA GLY A 728 -13.50 10.60 1.92
C GLY A 728 -12.38 10.71 2.97
N ASP A 729 -11.50 9.72 3.11
CA ASP A 729 -10.45 9.64 4.13
C ASP A 729 -9.13 10.40 3.80
N GLY A 730 -8.99 10.89 2.57
CA GLY A 730 -7.77 11.54 2.07
C GLY A 730 -6.66 10.59 1.62
N GLN A 731 -6.90 9.26 1.62
CA GLN A 731 -5.87 8.26 1.35
C GLN A 731 -5.88 7.82 -0.13
N THR A 732 -5.27 8.61 -1.01
CA THR A 732 -5.13 8.25 -2.44
C THR A 732 -3.74 8.53 -3.01
N GLY A 733 -3.44 7.94 -4.17
CA GLY A 733 -2.22 8.26 -4.91
C GLY A 733 -2.08 9.76 -5.27
N ALA A 734 -3.20 10.44 -5.58
CA ALA A 734 -3.16 11.88 -5.84
C ALA A 734 -2.81 12.68 -4.58
N ALA A 735 -3.33 12.27 -3.42
CA ALA A 735 -2.99 12.89 -2.13
C ALA A 735 -1.51 12.73 -1.79
N LYS A 736 -0.93 11.54 -2.03
CA LYS A 736 0.51 11.27 -1.83
C LYS A 736 1.39 12.11 -2.77
N VAL A 737 1.02 12.24 -4.06
CA VAL A 737 1.70 13.17 -4.99
C VAL A 737 1.56 14.63 -4.55
N LEU A 738 0.42 15.03 -3.99
CA LEU A 738 0.22 16.39 -3.51
C LEU A 738 1.12 16.72 -2.30
N VAL A 739 1.39 15.74 -1.42
CA VAL A 739 2.42 15.91 -0.38
C VAL A 739 3.82 15.93 -0.99
N ALA A 740 4.13 15.09 -1.98
CA ALA A 740 5.42 15.06 -2.68
C ALA A 740 5.77 16.39 -3.39
N LEU A 741 4.84 16.92 -4.18
CA LEU A 741 4.94 18.22 -4.86
C LEU A 741 4.92 19.37 -3.86
N ASN A 742 3.85 19.39 -3.05
CA ASN A 742 3.36 20.48 -2.21
C ASN A 742 4.01 20.65 -0.82
N GLY A 743 4.14 19.54 -0.11
CA GLY A 743 3.70 19.46 1.29
C GLY A 743 2.16 19.56 1.45
N GLY A 744 1.40 19.40 0.35
CA GLY A 744 -0.04 19.66 0.29
C GLY A 744 -0.86 18.48 0.79
N ARG A 745 -1.43 18.61 1.99
CA ARG A 745 -2.22 17.54 2.63
C ARG A 745 -3.70 17.61 2.23
N VAL A 746 -4.24 16.50 1.73
CA VAL A 746 -5.68 16.31 1.51
C VAL A 746 -6.40 16.02 2.83
N ALA A 747 -7.67 16.43 2.94
CA ALA A 747 -8.48 16.30 4.15
C ALA A 747 -9.25 14.98 4.24
N ASN A 748 -9.34 14.45 5.47
CA ASN A 748 -10.29 13.39 5.81
C ASN A 748 -11.65 14.07 6.06
N LEU A 749 -12.52 14.05 5.06
CA LEU A 749 -13.82 14.72 5.10
C LEU A 749 -14.75 14.05 6.13
N VAL A 750 -14.68 12.74 6.32
CA VAL A 750 -15.59 11.98 7.18
C VAL A 750 -15.23 12.12 8.67
N ALA A 751 -13.95 12.10 9.04
CA ALA A 751 -13.52 12.39 10.42
C ALA A 751 -13.41 13.90 10.69
N GLY A 752 -13.06 14.68 9.67
CA GLY A 752 -12.94 16.14 9.71
C GLY A 752 -14.29 16.84 9.52
N LEU A 753 -14.49 17.49 8.36
CA LEU A 753 -15.59 18.44 8.14
C LEU A 753 -17.00 17.88 8.47
N PHE A 754 -17.28 16.63 8.09
CA PHE A 754 -18.57 15.98 8.29
C PHE A 754 -18.60 15.09 9.55
N GLY A 755 -17.49 15.02 10.29
CA GLY A 755 -17.36 14.25 11.51
C GLY A 755 -18.08 14.87 12.70
N SER A 756 -17.95 14.21 13.84
CA SER A 756 -18.43 14.70 15.12
C SER A 756 -17.44 14.37 16.23
N ARG A 757 -17.55 15.12 17.33
CA ARG A 757 -16.81 14.87 18.57
C ARG A 757 -17.78 15.03 19.73
N ASP A 758 -17.73 14.09 20.69
CA ASP A 758 -18.55 14.11 21.91
C ASP A 758 -20.06 14.29 21.61
N GLY A 759 -20.52 13.73 20.47
CA GLY A 759 -21.89 13.83 19.95
C GLY A 759 -22.18 15.08 19.09
N VAL A 760 -21.30 16.09 19.07
CA VAL A 760 -21.50 17.37 18.37
C VAL A 760 -20.86 17.33 16.97
N SER A 761 -21.63 17.63 15.93
CA SER A 761 -21.11 17.69 14.55
C SER A 761 -20.15 18.87 14.34
N HIS A 762 -19.08 18.63 13.58
CA HIS A 762 -18.15 19.67 13.18
C HIS A 762 -18.78 20.72 12.24
N LEU A 763 -19.85 20.37 11.50
CA LEU A 763 -20.59 21.29 10.62
C LEU A 763 -21.22 22.47 11.37
N THR A 764 -21.67 22.26 12.61
CA THR A 764 -22.37 23.28 13.42
C THR A 764 -21.54 24.56 13.58
N ARG A 765 -20.20 24.47 13.60
CA ARG A 765 -19.28 25.63 13.65
C ARG A 765 -19.35 26.53 12.41
N PHE A 766 -19.72 25.98 11.26
CA PHE A 766 -19.77 26.69 9.97
C PHE A 766 -21.16 27.29 9.75
N ASP A 767 -22.19 26.47 9.97
CA ASP A 767 -23.58 26.87 9.80
C ASP A 767 -24.05 27.91 10.84
N SER A 768 -23.36 28.03 11.99
CA SER A 768 -23.60 29.10 12.97
C SER A 768 -23.11 30.49 12.56
N ILE A 769 -22.50 30.64 11.38
CA ILE A 769 -21.95 31.91 10.87
C ILE A 769 -22.75 32.38 9.66
N ASN A 770 -23.04 31.46 8.75
CA ASN A 770 -23.72 31.70 7.49
C ASN A 770 -24.70 30.54 7.21
N PRO A 771 -25.89 30.80 6.64
CA PRO A 771 -26.78 29.74 6.17
C PRO A 771 -26.06 28.82 5.17
N HIS A 772 -26.05 27.52 5.45
CA HIS A 772 -25.28 26.49 4.73
C HIS A 772 -23.76 26.78 4.69
N GLY A 773 -23.21 27.34 5.77
CA GLY A 773 -21.78 27.62 5.91
C GLY A 773 -20.89 26.40 5.68
N GLY A 774 -21.34 25.18 6.02
CA GLY A 774 -20.62 23.95 5.68
C GLY A 774 -20.47 23.73 4.17
N ALA A 775 -21.52 24.02 3.39
CA ALA A 775 -21.51 23.95 1.93
C ALA A 775 -20.63 25.04 1.32
N ARG A 776 -20.74 26.27 1.83
CA ARG A 776 -19.94 27.42 1.37
C ARG A 776 -18.45 27.20 1.68
N TYR A 777 -18.10 26.59 2.81
CA TYR A 777 -16.72 26.21 3.14
C TYR A 777 -16.18 25.08 2.25
N LEU A 778 -16.97 24.05 1.94
CA LEU A 778 -16.54 23.02 0.98
C LEU A 778 -16.31 23.64 -0.41
N ALA A 779 -17.24 24.48 -0.88
CA ALA A 779 -17.12 25.17 -2.16
C ALA A 779 -15.88 26.08 -2.20
N TYR A 780 -15.60 26.84 -1.13
CA TYR A 780 -14.39 27.66 -0.96
C TYR A 780 -13.10 26.83 -1.08
N MET A 781 -12.97 25.77 -0.28
CA MET A 781 -11.77 24.90 -0.30
C MET A 781 -11.57 24.25 -1.66
N ALA A 782 -12.65 23.93 -2.37
CA ALA A 782 -12.64 23.24 -3.66
C ALA A 782 -12.54 24.19 -4.89
N SER A 783 -12.78 25.51 -4.73
CA SER A 783 -12.65 26.51 -5.79
C SER A 783 -11.34 27.28 -5.80
N GLY A 784 -10.50 27.15 -4.77
CA GLY A 784 -9.19 27.82 -4.69
C GLY A 784 -8.80 28.32 -3.30
N GLY A 785 -9.69 28.27 -2.31
CA GLY A 785 -9.49 28.75 -0.92
C GLY A 785 -8.47 27.96 -0.08
N THR A 786 -7.57 27.22 -0.72
CA THR A 786 -6.49 26.45 -0.09
C THR A 786 -5.14 27.12 -0.35
N ALA A 787 -4.20 27.00 0.59
CA ALA A 787 -2.82 27.45 0.38
C ALA A 787 -2.02 26.55 -0.60
N VAL A 788 -2.65 25.48 -1.11
CA VAL A 788 -2.09 24.57 -2.11
C VAL A 788 -2.36 25.08 -3.51
N GLN A 789 -1.30 25.38 -4.25
CA GLN A 789 -1.39 25.64 -5.69
C GLN A 789 -1.45 24.31 -6.46
N PHE A 790 -2.47 24.12 -7.29
CA PHE A 790 -2.50 23.06 -8.29
C PHE A 790 -2.05 23.64 -9.64
N THR A 791 -1.33 22.87 -10.45
CA THR A 791 -1.02 23.26 -11.83
C THR A 791 -2.05 22.65 -12.80
N PRO A 792 -2.29 23.27 -13.97
CA PRO A 792 -3.13 22.69 -15.01
C PRO A 792 -2.73 21.24 -15.39
N GLU A 793 -1.44 20.92 -15.37
CA GLU A 793 -0.89 19.58 -15.66
C GLU A 793 -1.11 18.57 -14.53
N PHE A 794 -1.17 19.03 -13.26
CA PHE A 794 -1.59 18.15 -12.16
C PHE A 794 -3.07 17.80 -12.31
N MET A 795 -3.92 18.79 -12.61
CA MET A 795 -5.35 18.56 -12.80
C MET A 795 -5.63 17.63 -13.99
N SER A 796 -5.04 17.88 -15.16
CA SER A 796 -5.27 17.03 -16.34
C SER A 796 -4.73 15.60 -16.22
N ALA A 797 -3.80 15.34 -15.31
CA ALA A 797 -3.20 14.01 -15.07
C ALA A 797 -3.90 13.17 -13.97
N TRP A 798 -4.51 13.80 -12.96
CA TRP A 798 -5.00 13.10 -11.76
C TRP A 798 -6.52 12.89 -11.68
N ILE A 799 -7.28 13.27 -12.72
CA ILE A 799 -8.73 13.07 -12.75
C ILE A 799 -9.10 11.76 -13.45
N LYS A 800 -10.07 11.04 -12.87
CA LYS A 800 -10.61 9.79 -13.41
C LYS A 800 -11.66 10.05 -14.49
N TYR A 801 -11.51 9.34 -15.61
CA TYR A 801 -12.54 9.20 -16.64
C TYR A 801 -13.16 7.79 -16.57
N GLY A 802 -14.37 7.62 -17.11
CA GLY A 802 -14.90 6.30 -17.50
C GLY A 802 -15.60 5.43 -16.43
N GLU A 803 -15.49 5.72 -15.12
CA GLU A 803 -16.29 5.05 -14.08
C GLU A 803 -17.50 5.87 -13.59
N VAL A 804 -17.49 7.19 -13.84
CA VAL A 804 -18.50 8.17 -13.41
C VAL A 804 -18.90 9.04 -14.60
N ASP A 805 -20.18 9.41 -14.68
CA ASP A 805 -20.77 10.20 -15.78
C ASP A 805 -20.50 11.70 -15.65
N ILE A 806 -19.21 12.05 -15.70
CA ILE A 806 -18.68 13.41 -15.80
C ILE A 806 -17.76 13.52 -17.03
N ASP A 807 -17.74 14.69 -17.66
CA ASP A 807 -16.93 14.99 -18.84
C ASP A 807 -16.38 16.44 -18.77
N PHE A 808 -15.15 16.63 -19.25
CA PHE A 808 -14.42 17.90 -19.42
C PHE A 808 -13.14 17.60 -20.23
N SER A 809 -12.56 18.62 -20.85
CA SER A 809 -11.39 18.47 -21.72
C SER A 809 -10.16 17.93 -20.98
N PRO A 810 -9.41 16.98 -21.58
CA PRO A 810 -8.11 16.55 -21.07
C PRO A 810 -6.99 17.55 -21.41
N ARG A 811 -7.25 18.59 -22.23
CA ARG A 811 -6.21 19.53 -22.66
C ARG A 811 -5.90 20.53 -21.55
N THR A 812 -4.63 20.57 -21.15
CA THR A 812 -4.06 21.56 -20.21
C THR A 812 -4.43 23.01 -20.55
N SER A 813 -4.57 23.35 -21.84
CA SER A 813 -4.98 24.69 -22.31
C SER A 813 -6.41 25.10 -21.94
N ASP A 814 -7.31 24.15 -21.69
CA ASP A 814 -8.68 24.44 -21.26
C ASP A 814 -8.76 24.55 -19.73
N TRP A 815 -7.93 23.79 -19.01
CA TRP A 815 -7.73 23.94 -17.56
C TRP A 815 -7.23 25.33 -17.16
N SER A 816 -6.39 25.97 -17.98
CA SER A 816 -5.99 27.37 -17.80
C SER A 816 -7.15 28.37 -17.89
N LYS A 817 -8.29 28.02 -18.51
CA LYS A 817 -9.51 28.85 -18.60
C LYS A 817 -10.48 28.53 -17.46
N TRP A 818 -10.62 27.24 -17.13
CA TRP A 818 -11.57 26.79 -16.11
C TRP A 818 -11.05 26.93 -14.67
N GLY A 819 -9.74 27.04 -14.50
CA GLY A 819 -9.06 27.20 -13.22
C GLY A 819 -8.48 25.88 -12.72
N ALA A 820 -7.22 25.90 -12.29
CA ALA A 820 -6.55 24.75 -11.68
C ALA A 820 -6.97 24.59 -10.21
N ASN A 821 -8.20 24.10 -10.01
CA ASN A 821 -8.76 23.71 -8.72
C ASN A 821 -9.81 22.60 -8.95
N MET A 822 -10.29 21.97 -7.87
CA MET A 822 -11.22 20.84 -7.97
C MET A 822 -12.49 21.21 -8.76
N LEU A 823 -13.15 22.31 -8.41
CA LEU A 823 -14.40 22.71 -9.06
C LEU A 823 -14.21 23.28 -10.48
N GLY A 824 -12.98 23.50 -10.93
CA GLY A 824 -12.64 23.71 -12.34
C GLY A 824 -13.13 22.55 -13.23
N ALA A 825 -13.16 21.31 -12.70
CA ALA A 825 -13.79 20.16 -13.37
C ALA A 825 -15.30 20.39 -13.61
N GLY A 826 -16.01 20.88 -12.61
CA GLY A 826 -17.44 21.22 -12.70
C GLY A 826 -17.71 22.39 -13.64
N ARG A 827 -16.82 23.39 -13.65
CA ARG A 827 -16.87 24.49 -14.61
C ARG A 827 -16.70 23.99 -16.05
N GLY A 828 -15.71 23.14 -16.30
CA GLY A 828 -15.48 22.53 -17.62
C GLY A 828 -16.61 21.61 -18.08
N ALA A 829 -17.22 20.85 -17.17
CA ALA A 829 -18.41 20.05 -17.45
C ALA A 829 -19.59 20.92 -17.91
N CYS A 830 -19.86 22.02 -17.19
CA CYS A 830 -20.91 22.95 -17.57
C CYS A 830 -20.59 23.73 -18.87
N ASP A 831 -19.32 23.99 -19.18
CA ASP A 831 -18.89 24.58 -20.46
C ASP A 831 -19.10 23.61 -21.65
N LEU A 832 -18.89 22.30 -21.45
CA LEU A 832 -19.25 21.28 -22.44
C LEU A 832 -20.77 21.13 -22.61
N ILE A 833 -21.58 21.27 -21.56
CA ILE A 833 -23.05 21.31 -21.67
C ILE A 833 -23.51 22.55 -22.45
N ARG A 834 -22.99 23.73 -22.08
CA ARG A 834 -23.25 25.02 -22.72
C ARG A 834 -22.99 24.99 -24.24
N THR A 835 -21.93 24.29 -24.65
CA THR A 835 -21.53 24.14 -26.06
C THR A 835 -22.13 22.93 -26.77
N GLY A 836 -22.91 22.07 -26.09
CA GLY A 836 -23.46 20.84 -26.66
C GLY A 836 -22.41 19.75 -26.94
N ASN A 837 -21.21 19.87 -26.35
CA ASN A 837 -20.06 19.00 -26.58
C ASN A 837 -19.90 17.89 -25.51
N PHE A 838 -20.71 17.91 -24.44
CA PHE A 838 -20.64 16.92 -23.36
C PHE A 838 -20.93 15.50 -23.87
N GLY A 839 -19.97 14.59 -23.71
CA GLY A 839 -20.01 13.22 -24.19
C GLY A 839 -19.87 13.06 -25.71
N THR A 840 -19.57 14.10 -26.48
CA THR A 840 -19.56 14.03 -27.96
C THR A 840 -18.17 13.86 -28.57
N ALA A 841 -18.10 13.61 -29.88
CA ALA A 841 -16.84 13.49 -30.61
C ALA A 841 -16.13 14.83 -30.91
N SER A 842 -16.54 15.94 -30.27
CA SER A 842 -16.05 17.29 -30.56
C SER A 842 -14.54 17.46 -30.42
N ALA A 843 -14.03 18.50 -31.07
CA ALA A 843 -12.64 18.94 -31.04
C ALA A 843 -12.42 20.20 -30.17
N GLU A 844 -13.45 21.02 -29.93
CA GLU A 844 -13.31 22.35 -29.30
C GLU A 844 -14.53 22.71 -28.42
N PRO A 845 -14.41 22.67 -27.07
CA PRO A 845 -13.42 21.88 -26.33
C PRO A 845 -13.71 20.38 -26.53
N PRO A 846 -12.69 19.50 -26.58
CA PRO A 846 -12.91 18.09 -26.78
C PRO A 846 -13.48 17.41 -25.53
N SER A 847 -14.39 16.47 -25.72
CA SER A 847 -14.83 15.54 -24.66
C SER A 847 -13.67 14.65 -24.22
N GLY A 848 -13.43 14.58 -22.90
CA GLY A 848 -12.54 13.60 -22.26
C GLY A 848 -13.22 12.27 -21.96
N ASN A 849 -14.56 12.28 -21.79
CA ASN A 849 -15.37 11.10 -21.46
C ASN A 849 -16.60 10.97 -22.37
N ARG A 850 -16.35 10.53 -23.61
CA ARG A 850 -17.40 10.26 -24.62
C ARG A 850 -18.44 9.21 -24.20
N ASN A 851 -18.19 8.48 -23.12
CA ASN A 851 -19.12 7.50 -22.56
C ASN A 851 -20.11 8.12 -21.55
N ALA A 852 -19.88 9.35 -21.08
CA ALA A 852 -20.75 10.04 -20.12
C ALA A 852 -22.00 10.68 -20.75
N ILE A 853 -22.28 10.44 -22.03
CA ILE A 853 -23.36 11.13 -22.78
C ILE A 853 -24.76 10.99 -22.16
N GLY A 854 -25.05 9.94 -21.37
CA GLY A 854 -26.31 9.86 -20.61
C GLY A 854 -26.39 10.82 -19.41
N GLY A 855 -25.26 11.35 -18.96
CA GLY A 855 -25.19 12.43 -17.97
C GLY A 855 -25.70 13.77 -18.47
N VAL A 856 -25.94 13.98 -19.78
CA VAL A 856 -26.30 15.31 -20.33
C VAL A 856 -27.50 15.93 -19.62
N ARG A 857 -28.64 15.22 -19.49
CA ARG A 857 -29.84 15.75 -18.83
C ARG A 857 -29.60 16.06 -17.34
N MET A 858 -28.77 15.27 -16.66
CA MET A 858 -28.39 15.50 -15.26
C MET A 858 -27.56 16.78 -15.11
N TRP A 859 -26.54 16.95 -15.96
CA TRP A 859 -25.68 18.12 -15.93
C TRP A 859 -26.39 19.39 -16.44
N GLU A 860 -27.32 19.29 -17.39
CA GLU A 860 -28.24 20.38 -17.74
C GLU A 860 -28.97 20.92 -16.51
N GLU A 861 -29.60 20.05 -15.71
CA GLU A 861 -30.32 20.45 -14.49
C GLU A 861 -29.37 21.06 -13.43
N VAL A 862 -28.17 20.50 -13.23
CA VAL A 862 -27.18 21.03 -12.26
C VAL A 862 -26.63 22.39 -12.67
N CYS A 863 -26.15 22.51 -13.90
CA CYS A 863 -25.53 23.74 -14.40
C CYS A 863 -26.55 24.87 -14.54
N SER A 864 -27.83 24.54 -14.79
CA SER A 864 -28.91 25.53 -14.96
C SER A 864 -29.79 25.78 -13.72
N LEU A 865 -29.57 25.09 -12.59
CA LEU A 865 -30.35 25.31 -11.37
C LEU A 865 -30.24 26.78 -10.90
N ASP A 866 -31.36 27.49 -11.02
CA ASP A 866 -31.51 28.94 -10.81
C ASP A 866 -30.53 29.81 -11.63
N ASN A 867 -29.96 29.24 -12.69
CA ASN A 867 -28.84 29.77 -13.48
C ASN A 867 -29.14 29.62 -15.00
N PRO A 868 -30.06 30.41 -15.57
CA PRO A 868 -30.60 30.17 -16.90
C PRO A 868 -29.54 30.24 -18.00
N LEU A 869 -29.50 29.21 -18.87
CA LEU A 869 -28.61 29.12 -20.03
C LEU A 869 -29.16 29.97 -21.19
N THR A 870 -28.90 31.28 -21.13
CA THR A 870 -29.35 32.29 -22.11
C THR A 870 -28.53 32.25 -23.41
N ASP A 871 -29.04 32.88 -24.46
CA ASP A 871 -28.36 32.95 -25.77
C ASP A 871 -27.01 33.67 -25.71
N ALA A 872 -26.87 34.68 -24.84
CA ALA A 872 -25.58 35.33 -24.58
C ALA A 872 -24.54 34.34 -24.00
N VAL A 873 -24.95 33.49 -23.07
CA VAL A 873 -24.10 32.44 -22.49
C VAL A 873 -23.78 31.36 -23.53
N ARG A 874 -24.75 30.93 -24.35
CA ARG A 874 -24.52 30.00 -25.47
C ARG A 874 -23.51 30.56 -26.48
N ALA A 875 -23.66 31.82 -26.85
CA ALA A 875 -22.73 32.55 -27.73
C ALA A 875 -21.36 32.86 -27.08
N GLY A 876 -21.20 32.63 -25.76
CA GLY A 876 -19.95 32.86 -25.03
C GLY A 876 -19.62 34.33 -24.78
N GLN A 877 -20.64 35.18 -24.61
CA GLN A 877 -20.48 36.61 -24.38
C GLN A 877 -20.14 36.91 -22.92
N GLU A 878 -19.07 37.66 -22.68
CA GLU A 878 -18.71 38.15 -21.34
C GLU A 878 -19.44 39.46 -20.98
N PRO A 879 -19.73 39.74 -19.70
CA PRO A 879 -19.42 38.92 -18.51
C PRO A 879 -20.40 37.76 -18.24
N ALA A 880 -21.45 37.61 -19.06
CA ALA A 880 -22.53 36.65 -18.80
C ALA A 880 -22.03 35.19 -18.78
N LEU A 881 -21.06 34.84 -19.63
CA LEU A 881 -20.41 33.53 -19.62
C LEU A 881 -19.67 33.29 -18.29
N GLY A 882 -18.83 34.22 -17.86
CA GLY A 882 -18.08 34.13 -16.60
C GLY A 882 -18.98 33.99 -15.38
N GLU A 883 -20.03 34.80 -15.27
CA GLU A 883 -21.01 34.70 -14.18
C GLU A 883 -21.79 33.38 -14.20
N TRP A 884 -22.25 32.93 -15.38
CA TRP A 884 -22.97 31.66 -15.50
C TRP A 884 -22.08 30.46 -15.14
N LEU A 885 -20.81 30.47 -15.57
CA LEU A 885 -19.83 29.43 -15.23
C LEU A 885 -19.45 29.46 -13.74
N GLN A 886 -19.33 30.63 -13.12
CA GLN A 886 -19.08 30.77 -11.68
C GLN A 886 -20.26 30.24 -10.85
N ARG A 887 -21.51 30.49 -11.28
CA ARG A 887 -22.70 29.95 -10.62
C ARG A 887 -22.89 28.45 -10.86
N ALA A 888 -22.65 27.96 -12.07
CA ALA A 888 -22.70 26.54 -12.37
C ALA A 888 -21.66 25.76 -11.55
N GLN A 889 -20.45 26.31 -11.40
CA GLN A 889 -19.40 25.80 -10.50
C GLN A 889 -19.85 25.75 -9.03
N PHE A 890 -20.55 26.79 -8.53
CA PHE A 890 -21.14 26.81 -7.20
C PHE A 890 -22.16 25.68 -7.01
N ASN A 891 -23.10 25.54 -7.95
CA ASN A 891 -24.11 24.48 -7.93
C ASN A 891 -23.47 23.09 -7.80
N VAL A 892 -22.42 22.79 -8.59
CA VAL A 892 -21.69 21.50 -8.54
C VAL A 892 -21.05 21.26 -7.17
N GLY A 893 -20.45 22.29 -6.56
CA GLY A 893 -19.90 22.20 -5.20
C GLY A 893 -20.98 21.92 -4.14
N VAL A 894 -22.17 22.50 -4.31
CA VAL A 894 -23.34 22.26 -3.46
C VAL A 894 -23.90 20.84 -3.64
N MET A 895 -23.94 20.30 -4.87
CA MET A 895 -24.31 18.89 -5.09
C MET A 895 -23.38 17.94 -4.32
N ALA A 896 -22.06 18.15 -4.44
CA ALA A 896 -21.06 17.34 -3.74
C ALA A 896 -21.18 17.48 -2.21
N TYR A 897 -21.49 18.67 -1.68
CA TYR A 897 -21.74 18.89 -0.25
C TYR A 897 -22.90 18.03 0.27
N PHE A 898 -24.04 18.00 -0.42
CA PHE A 898 -25.18 17.22 0.04
C PHE A 898 -24.87 15.72 0.07
N TYR A 899 -24.26 15.15 -0.97
CA TYR A 899 -23.83 13.74 -0.94
C TYR A 899 -22.85 13.43 0.21
N LEU A 900 -21.91 14.34 0.50
CA LEU A 900 -20.98 14.20 1.63
C LEU A 900 -21.70 14.28 2.98
N ARG A 901 -22.61 15.24 3.16
CA ARG A 901 -23.41 15.43 4.38
C ARG A 901 -24.35 14.26 4.64
N ASP A 902 -24.98 13.76 3.59
CA ASP A 902 -26.13 12.86 3.69
C ASP A 902 -25.77 11.39 3.57
N GLU A 903 -24.84 11.04 2.68
CA GLU A 903 -24.50 9.64 2.41
C GLU A 903 -23.11 9.30 2.94
N LEU A 904 -22.06 10.01 2.55
CA LEU A 904 -20.70 9.60 2.92
C LEU A 904 -20.39 9.73 4.42
N SER A 905 -21.06 10.66 5.11
CA SER A 905 -21.02 10.80 6.58
C SER A 905 -21.51 9.56 7.34
N LYS A 906 -22.37 8.74 6.73
CA LYS A 906 -22.84 7.44 7.27
C LYS A 906 -21.74 6.37 7.25
N GLY A 907 -20.58 6.66 6.63
CA GLY A 907 -19.41 5.79 6.58
C GLY A 907 -19.34 4.90 5.32
N PRO A 908 -18.34 4.00 5.25
CA PRO A 908 -17.98 3.28 4.02
C PRO A 908 -19.08 2.41 3.40
N GLY A 909 -20.12 2.04 4.15
CA GLY A 909 -21.26 1.26 3.64
C GLY A 909 -22.27 2.08 2.81
N ALA A 910 -22.17 3.42 2.83
CA ALA A 910 -23.07 4.33 2.12
C ALA A 910 -22.40 5.01 0.89
N ILE A 911 -21.28 4.45 0.42
CA ILE A 911 -20.66 4.92 -0.83
C ILE A 911 -21.54 4.48 -2.01
N TYR A 912 -21.90 5.43 -2.87
CA TYR A 912 -22.65 5.12 -4.09
C TYR A 912 -21.82 4.16 -4.99
N PRO A 913 -22.40 3.03 -5.46
CA PRO A 913 -21.68 2.04 -6.27
C PRO A 913 -21.29 2.62 -7.63
N LEU A 914 -20.09 2.31 -8.12
CA LEU A 914 -19.68 2.63 -9.48
C LEU A 914 -20.29 1.63 -10.47
N ARG A 915 -20.50 2.04 -11.73
CA ARG A 915 -21.03 1.17 -12.80
C ARG A 915 -20.21 -0.11 -13.05
N THR A 916 -18.95 -0.12 -12.61
CA THR A 916 -18.01 -1.26 -12.63
C THR A 916 -18.23 -2.26 -11.50
N GLU A 917 -18.95 -1.93 -10.43
CA GLU A 917 -19.04 -2.77 -9.23
C GLU A 917 -20.18 -3.80 -9.32
N CYS A 918 -21.32 -3.41 -9.91
CA CYS A 918 -22.65 -4.02 -9.84
C CYS A 918 -23.27 -4.03 -8.43
N GLU A 919 -24.53 -3.62 -8.35
CA GLU A 919 -25.36 -3.99 -7.20
C GLU A 919 -25.59 -5.50 -7.16
N ARG A 920 -25.31 -6.10 -6.00
CA ARG A 920 -25.94 -7.35 -5.59
C ARG A 920 -27.28 -6.99 -4.94
N GLN A 921 -28.34 -6.82 -5.73
CA GLN A 921 -29.68 -6.77 -5.16
C GLN A 921 -30.05 -8.16 -4.64
N VAL A 922 -29.82 -8.36 -3.35
CA VAL A 922 -30.32 -9.51 -2.58
C VAL A 922 -31.49 -9.02 -1.74
N ALA A 923 -32.69 -9.25 -2.29
CA ALA A 923 -33.97 -9.36 -1.60
C ALA A 923 -34.62 -8.04 -1.09
N PRO A 924 -35.96 -8.01 -0.88
CA PRO A 924 -36.95 -9.08 -1.13
C PRO A 924 -37.08 -9.53 -2.59
#